data_AF-A0AA97J6V8-F1
#
_entry.id   AF-A0AA97J6V8-F1
#
_cell.length_a   1.000
_cell.length_b   1.000
_cell.length_c   1.000
_cell.angle_alpha   90.00
_cell.angle_beta   90.00
_cell.angle_gamma   90.00
#
_symmetry.space_group_name_H-M   'P 1'
#
loop_
_entity.id
_entity.type
_entity.pdbx_description
1 polymer ?
#
loop_
_entity_poly.entity_id
_entity_poly.type
_entity_poly.pdbx_seq_one_letter_code
_entity_poly.pdbx_strand_id
1 'polypeptide(L)'
;MLVLVLVLVVALSQNVVCVMLKAKCPLNLIKDENDPLNYYTPGDHLIGGVVSATYVFLKPLTFREPPRNRFRIKPRGTDYESILSFLFAIQEVNQNPGILPNVTLGYDVYDNYFNARMTSDALLDLLSPGQENIPNYHCGGKKNLLAVLEGSNSEISIQISNMMNIYKIPQVSHGFVSHVLNDPAQFPFFFRMVPKDEQQYPGIVKLLLHFRWTWIGLIASHTNDGERFMRLFPTLVVSKGICVAFSLIFPASVRDTWDVGTVLHSSSASNLWREVNVVIFHVKPDVWGVGFLLYETDEKWIQHAMGKVYCTFNAVLAVARALHAAYSSRSKQKLARDREQPWQLHAFLRSIPLYNTSMGEVYLDENRDLEVDFDIVQWLAFPNGSQAGVKVGSVERGASPDPKFTIEQGSILWPNQHVPRSRCTESCRPGNAKVAQEGKPFCCYDCLPCPEGTISTQEDASQCSHCPEDQHPNTNKTECVPKATTFLTYKEPLGIILAFFSLFLSLITGFVLGFFIKFLDTPIVKANNRDLTYVLLVSLLLSFLSSFLFIGQPGKVTCLLRQTAFGIIFSIAISSVLAKTITVVVAFMATKPGNRMRQWLGKSLANSIVISFSGIQAGLCLIWLGFSPPFPDSDMHSQPGHITLQCNEGSVAMFYIALGYLGFLAAVSFTVAFLARKLPGAFNEAKLITFSMLVFCSVWVSFVPSYLSTKGKYMVAVQVFSILASSAGLLGCLFLPKCYVILLRPDLNTKEHLMTK
;
A
#
# COMPACT_ATOMS: atom_id res chain seq x y z
N MET A 1 16.51 -5.97 37.91
CA MET A 1 15.30 -5.31 37.39
C MET A 1 14.53 -6.36 36.58
N LEU A 2 13.64 -7.11 37.24
CA LEU A 2 12.73 -8.03 36.53
C LEU A 2 11.72 -7.18 35.79
N VAL A 3 11.83 -7.10 34.46
CA VAL A 3 10.76 -6.55 33.63
C VAL A 3 9.66 -7.61 33.67
N LEU A 4 8.59 -7.32 34.41
CA LEU A 4 7.37 -8.10 34.45
C LEU A 4 6.74 -7.99 33.04
N VAL A 5 7.05 -8.93 32.15
CA VAL A 5 6.42 -9.01 30.83
C VAL A 5 5.01 -9.54 31.06
N LEU A 6 4.03 -8.63 31.06
CA LEU A 6 2.61 -8.98 31.13
C LEU A 6 2.19 -9.63 29.80
N VAL A 7 2.30 -10.95 29.74
CA VAL A 7 1.83 -11.76 28.60
C VAL A 7 0.31 -11.91 28.70
N LEU A 8 -0.41 -11.38 27.72
CA LEU A 8 -1.86 -11.50 27.63
C LEU A 8 -2.25 -12.84 26.99
N VAL A 9 -3.07 -13.65 27.67
CA VAL A 9 -3.54 -14.94 27.16
C VAL A 9 -4.95 -14.80 26.61
N VAL A 10 -5.09 -14.92 25.28
CA VAL A 10 -6.38 -14.99 24.61
C VAL A 10 -6.61 -16.42 24.14
N ALA A 11 -7.72 -17.00 24.57
CA ALA A 11 -8.13 -18.36 24.26
C ALA A 11 -9.35 -18.34 23.34
N LEU A 12 -9.35 -19.19 22.31
CA LEU A 12 -10.58 -19.60 21.64
C LEU A 12 -11.07 -20.89 22.30
N SER A 13 -12.20 -20.79 23.01
CA SER A 13 -12.88 -21.91 23.66
C SER A 13 -14.12 -22.27 22.86
N GLN A 14 -14.60 -23.51 22.93
CA GLN A 14 -15.92 -23.83 22.41
C GLN A 14 -17.00 -23.14 23.24
N ASN A 15 -18.08 -22.68 22.59
CA ASN A 15 -19.22 -22.00 23.19
C ASN A 15 -20.11 -23.02 23.93
N VAL A 16 -19.56 -23.66 24.97
CA VAL A 16 -20.31 -24.55 25.86
C VAL A 16 -20.68 -23.74 27.10
N VAL A 17 -21.84 -23.08 27.06
CA VAL A 17 -22.38 -22.42 28.25
C VAL A 17 -22.84 -23.51 29.22
N CYS A 18 -21.97 -23.91 30.14
CA CYS A 18 -22.31 -24.83 31.23
C CYS A 18 -23.06 -24.08 32.33
N VAL A 19 -24.34 -24.42 32.54
CA VAL A 19 -25.03 -24.11 33.80
C VAL A 19 -24.47 -25.04 34.88
N MET A 20 -23.99 -24.48 35.99
CA MET A 20 -23.57 -25.23 37.18
C MET A 20 -24.76 -26.03 37.73
N LEU A 21 -24.83 -27.32 37.38
CA LEU A 21 -25.69 -28.28 38.08
C LEU A 21 -24.98 -28.67 39.38
N LYS A 22 -25.28 -27.94 40.47
CA LYS A 22 -24.92 -28.38 41.82
C LYS A 22 -25.81 -29.57 42.21
N ALA A 23 -25.41 -30.77 41.83
CA ALA A 23 -25.99 -32.01 42.34
C ALA A 23 -25.13 -32.56 43.48
N LYS A 24 -25.72 -32.79 44.66
CA LYS A 24 -25.11 -33.64 45.69
C LYS A 24 -25.45 -35.09 45.34
N CYS A 25 -24.56 -35.76 44.59
CA CYS A 25 -24.74 -37.18 44.28
C CYS A 25 -23.87 -38.04 45.22
N PRO A 26 -24.47 -38.93 46.04
CA PRO A 26 -23.73 -40.03 46.64
C PRO A 26 -23.50 -41.09 45.54
N LEU A 27 -22.43 -40.94 44.75
CA LEU A 27 -22.01 -41.99 43.81
C LEU A 27 -21.36 -43.12 44.62
N ASN A 28 -21.98 -44.31 44.64
CA ASN A 28 -21.35 -45.52 45.19
C ASN A 28 -20.40 -46.10 44.14
N LEU A 29 -19.11 -45.83 44.28
CA LEU A 29 -18.07 -46.38 43.41
C LEU A 29 -17.84 -47.86 43.75
N ILE A 30 -18.35 -48.76 42.91
CA ILE A 30 -18.05 -50.19 42.98
C ILE A 30 -16.74 -50.41 42.22
N LYS A 31 -15.66 -50.72 42.95
CA LYS A 31 -14.36 -51.07 42.39
C LYS A 31 -14.33 -52.55 42.02
N ASP A 32 -13.57 -52.90 40.99
CA ASP A 32 -13.30 -54.31 40.66
C ASP A 32 -12.56 -55.00 41.84
N GLU A 33 -12.95 -56.24 42.15
CA GLU A 33 -12.34 -57.04 43.22
C GLU A 33 -10.89 -57.45 42.89
N ASN A 34 -10.53 -57.53 41.61
CA ASN A 34 -9.21 -57.96 41.14
C ASN A 34 -8.24 -56.80 40.85
N ASP A 35 -8.74 -55.62 40.45
CA ASP A 35 -7.93 -54.42 40.24
C ASP A 35 -8.63 -53.15 40.79
N PRO A 36 -8.14 -52.56 41.90
CA PRO A 36 -8.78 -51.40 42.53
C PRO A 36 -8.74 -50.09 41.70
N LEU A 37 -8.12 -50.11 40.52
CA LEU A 37 -8.11 -49.01 39.55
C LEU A 37 -9.24 -49.09 38.51
N ASN A 38 -9.89 -50.25 38.35
CA ASN A 38 -10.98 -50.48 37.39
C ASN A 38 -12.36 -50.38 38.06
N TYR A 39 -13.38 -49.99 37.28
CA TYR A 39 -14.76 -49.85 37.77
C TYR A 39 -15.72 -50.65 36.90
N TYR A 40 -16.51 -51.53 37.53
CA TYR A 40 -17.45 -52.39 36.84
C TYR A 40 -18.84 -52.33 37.48
N THR A 41 -19.88 -52.28 36.65
CA THR A 41 -21.27 -52.44 37.11
C THR A 41 -22.08 -53.19 36.05
N PRO A 42 -22.78 -54.29 36.43
CA PRO A 42 -23.53 -55.09 35.48
C PRO A 42 -24.78 -54.36 34.95
N GLY A 43 -25.18 -54.71 33.73
CA GLY A 43 -26.41 -54.26 33.08
C GLY A 43 -26.82 -55.19 31.94
N ASP A 44 -27.96 -54.93 31.30
CA ASP A 44 -28.42 -55.69 30.13
C ASP A 44 -27.44 -55.56 28.95
N HIS A 45 -26.85 -54.36 28.87
CA HIS A 45 -25.81 -53.94 27.93
C HIS A 45 -24.72 -53.16 28.66
N LEU A 46 -23.48 -53.24 28.18
CA LEU A 46 -22.32 -52.58 28.79
C LEU A 46 -21.75 -51.50 27.88
N ILE A 47 -21.36 -50.38 28.47
CA ILE A 47 -20.53 -49.36 27.82
C ILE A 47 -19.12 -49.44 28.39
N GLY A 48 -18.14 -49.66 27.53
CA GLY A 48 -16.73 -49.68 27.91
C GLY A 48 -16.20 -48.26 28.06
N GLY A 49 -15.51 -47.97 29.14
CA GLY A 49 -14.80 -46.71 29.34
C GLY A 49 -13.30 -46.92 29.31
N VAL A 50 -12.57 -46.19 28.48
CA VAL A 50 -11.10 -46.13 28.54
C VAL A 50 -10.71 -44.72 28.94
N VAL A 51 -10.17 -44.58 30.15
CA VAL A 51 -9.89 -43.29 30.77
C VAL A 51 -8.39 -43.13 31.03
N SER A 52 -7.93 -41.89 31.08
CA SER A 52 -6.56 -41.55 31.48
C SER A 52 -6.59 -40.94 32.87
N ALA A 53 -6.35 -41.75 33.91
CA ALA A 53 -6.43 -41.28 35.29
C ALA A 53 -5.09 -41.36 36.03
N THR A 54 -4.24 -42.34 35.71
CA THR A 54 -2.98 -42.59 36.44
C THR A 54 -1.76 -42.48 35.54
N TYR A 55 -0.69 -41.83 35.98
CA TYR A 55 0.58 -41.82 35.22
C TYR A 55 1.49 -42.99 35.60
N VAL A 56 2.06 -43.66 34.59
CA VAL A 56 3.09 -44.69 34.78
C VAL A 56 4.37 -44.32 34.04
N PHE A 57 5.50 -44.33 34.77
CA PHE A 57 6.81 -44.16 34.16
C PHE A 57 7.37 -45.52 33.72
N LEU A 58 7.44 -45.73 32.41
CA LEU A 58 8.11 -46.88 31.81
C LEU A 58 9.59 -46.58 31.60
N LYS A 59 10.47 -47.51 31.98
CA LYS A 59 11.87 -47.44 31.58
C LYS A 59 11.98 -47.68 30.07
N PRO A 60 12.83 -46.92 29.34
CA PRO A 60 13.10 -47.18 27.94
C PRO A 60 13.55 -48.63 27.73
N LEU A 61 13.00 -49.30 26.73
CA LEU A 61 13.43 -50.65 26.36
C LEU A 61 14.81 -50.55 25.72
N THR A 62 15.84 -51.03 26.42
CA THR A 62 17.21 -51.08 25.90
C THR A 62 17.44 -52.27 24.97
N PHE A 63 16.44 -53.17 24.83
CA PHE A 63 16.48 -54.43 24.07
C PHE A 63 17.68 -55.34 24.40
N ARG A 64 18.37 -55.08 25.51
CA ARG A 64 19.49 -55.88 26.03
C ARG A 64 19.05 -56.99 26.99
N GLU A 65 17.84 -56.86 27.53
CA GLU A 65 17.21 -57.83 28.41
C GLU A 65 15.78 -58.09 27.95
N PRO A 66 15.22 -59.29 28.17
CA PRO A 66 13.81 -59.54 27.90
C PRO A 66 12.96 -58.55 28.70
N PRO A 67 11.94 -57.92 28.06
CA PRO A 67 11.13 -56.91 28.71
C PRO A 67 10.45 -57.49 29.96
N ARG A 68 10.77 -56.94 31.14
CA ARG A 68 10.10 -57.29 32.40
C ARG A 68 9.02 -56.25 32.74
N ASN A 69 7.81 -56.70 33.04
CA ASN A 69 6.69 -55.88 33.54
C ASN A 69 6.90 -55.45 35.00
N ARG A 70 8.02 -54.77 35.32
CA ARG A 70 8.20 -54.12 36.63
C ARG A 70 7.95 -52.62 36.48
N PHE A 71 6.76 -52.19 36.88
CA PHE A 71 6.32 -50.80 36.85
C PHE A 71 6.59 -50.10 38.18
N ARG A 72 6.98 -48.82 38.15
CA ARG A 72 6.88 -47.94 39.33
C ARG A 72 5.66 -47.05 39.11
N ILE A 73 4.57 -47.38 39.79
CA ILE A 73 3.39 -46.51 39.86
C ILE A 73 3.75 -45.39 40.83
N LYS A 74 3.81 -44.15 40.33
CA LYS A 74 3.90 -42.98 41.19
C LYS A 74 2.62 -42.18 40.94
N PRO A 75 1.59 -42.32 41.78
CA PRO A 75 0.34 -41.61 41.58
C PRO A 75 0.63 -40.12 41.70
N ARG A 76 0.45 -39.38 40.60
CA ARG A 76 0.51 -37.93 40.57
C ARG A 76 -0.81 -37.47 39.96
N GLY A 77 -1.64 -36.80 40.76
CA GLY A 77 -2.91 -36.17 40.38
C GLY A 77 -3.86 -37.05 39.57
N THR A 78 -4.85 -37.66 40.24
CA THR A 78 -5.88 -38.49 39.57
C THR A 78 -6.95 -37.61 38.91
N ASP A 79 -7.12 -37.73 37.60
CA ASP A 79 -8.19 -37.06 36.83
C ASP A 79 -9.52 -37.81 36.99
N TYR A 80 -10.11 -37.76 38.19
CA TYR A 80 -11.37 -38.44 38.52
C TYR A 80 -12.60 -37.81 37.85
N GLU A 81 -12.49 -36.59 37.33
CA GLU A 81 -13.63 -35.82 36.83
C GLU A 81 -14.30 -36.49 35.64
N SER A 82 -13.49 -37.04 34.72
CA SER A 82 -13.98 -37.76 33.53
C SER A 82 -14.70 -39.07 33.91
N ILE A 83 -14.17 -39.79 34.89
CA ILE A 83 -14.77 -41.02 35.41
C ILE A 83 -16.10 -40.71 36.09
N LEU A 84 -16.13 -39.73 37.00
CA LEU A 84 -17.34 -39.33 37.71
C LEU A 84 -18.43 -38.86 36.75
N SER A 85 -18.07 -38.14 35.69
CA SER A 85 -18.98 -37.68 34.64
C SER A 85 -19.60 -38.83 33.85
N PHE A 86 -18.76 -39.80 33.47
CA PHE A 86 -19.18 -40.99 32.77
C PHE A 86 -20.18 -41.79 33.62
N LEU A 87 -19.87 -42.02 34.89
CA LEU A 87 -20.71 -42.74 35.82
C LEU A 87 -22.04 -42.02 36.08
N PHE A 88 -21.99 -40.70 36.29
CA PHE A 88 -23.17 -39.87 36.47
C PHE A 88 -24.10 -39.91 35.25
N ALA A 89 -23.54 -39.85 34.04
CA ALA A 89 -24.33 -39.90 32.81
C ALA A 89 -25.08 -41.24 32.65
N ILE A 90 -24.44 -42.37 32.98
CA ILE A 90 -25.09 -43.69 32.96
C ILE A 90 -26.25 -43.74 33.96
N GLN A 91 -26.04 -43.19 35.17
CA GLN A 91 -27.08 -43.14 36.20
C GLN A 91 -28.29 -42.31 35.74
N GLU A 92 -28.07 -41.12 35.17
CA GLU A 92 -29.15 -40.26 34.66
C GLU A 92 -29.93 -40.95 33.53
N VAL A 93 -29.24 -41.63 32.62
CA VAL A 93 -29.90 -42.40 31.55
C VAL A 93 -30.76 -43.53 32.12
N ASN A 94 -30.25 -44.30 33.08
CA ASN A 94 -30.98 -45.41 33.69
C ASN A 94 -32.18 -44.94 34.55
N GLN A 95 -32.13 -43.72 35.10
CA GLN A 95 -33.23 -43.14 35.87
C GLN A 95 -34.33 -42.52 34.98
N ASN A 96 -34.06 -42.29 33.69
CA ASN A 96 -34.99 -41.66 32.77
C ASN A 96 -35.68 -42.69 31.85
N PRO A 97 -36.93 -43.10 32.14
CA PRO A 97 -37.65 -44.09 31.32
C PRO A 97 -37.99 -43.58 29.92
N GLY A 98 -37.89 -42.27 29.68
CA GLY A 98 -38.05 -41.68 28.34
C GLY A 98 -36.87 -41.94 27.40
N ILE A 99 -35.70 -42.31 27.94
CA ILE A 99 -34.51 -42.63 27.14
C ILE A 99 -34.41 -44.15 26.93
N LEU A 100 -34.44 -44.96 27.98
CA LEU A 100 -34.41 -46.43 27.87
C LEU A 100 -35.47 -47.08 28.77
N PRO A 101 -36.64 -47.47 28.23
CA PRO A 101 -37.64 -48.17 29.03
C PRO A 101 -37.26 -49.66 29.20
N ASN A 102 -37.21 -50.13 30.46
CA ASN A 102 -36.96 -51.54 30.83
C ASN A 102 -35.61 -52.12 30.33
N VAL A 103 -34.60 -51.27 30.09
CA VAL A 103 -33.25 -51.68 29.73
C VAL A 103 -32.27 -50.95 30.63
N THR A 104 -31.36 -51.68 31.28
CA THR A 104 -30.34 -51.10 32.16
C THR A 104 -28.98 -51.08 31.47
N LEU A 105 -28.35 -49.90 31.40
CA LEU A 105 -26.96 -49.75 30.95
C LEU A 105 -26.00 -49.97 32.13
N GLY A 106 -25.11 -50.94 32.00
CA GLY A 106 -23.95 -51.11 32.87
C GLY A 106 -22.69 -50.52 32.23
N TYR A 107 -21.56 -50.62 32.93
CA TYR A 107 -20.28 -50.10 32.46
C TYR A 107 -19.09 -50.95 32.88
N ASP A 108 -18.00 -50.80 32.13
CA ASP A 108 -16.72 -51.45 32.38
C ASP A 108 -15.57 -50.49 32.05
N VAL A 109 -14.93 -49.91 33.06
CA VAL A 109 -14.00 -48.79 32.92
C VAL A 109 -12.58 -49.20 33.29
N TYR A 110 -11.64 -48.95 32.36
CA TYR A 110 -10.22 -49.26 32.47
C TYR A 110 -9.35 -48.02 32.34
N ASP A 111 -8.23 -47.98 33.09
CA ASP A 111 -7.21 -46.94 32.98
C ASP A 111 -6.18 -47.28 31.87
N ASN A 112 -5.87 -46.32 31.02
CA ASN A 112 -4.89 -46.45 29.94
C ASN A 112 -3.49 -45.94 30.31
N TYR A 113 -3.34 -45.42 31.53
CA TYR A 113 -2.09 -44.96 32.11
C TYR A 113 -1.35 -43.84 31.35
N PHE A 114 -2.07 -43.07 30.52
CA PHE A 114 -1.50 -42.10 29.58
C PHE A 114 -0.46 -42.70 28.62
N ASN A 115 -0.52 -44.01 28.37
CA ASN A 115 0.47 -44.74 27.60
C ASN A 115 -0.16 -45.73 26.61
N ALA A 116 0.10 -45.54 25.31
CA ALA A 116 -0.46 -46.39 24.24
C ALA A 116 -0.09 -47.88 24.38
N ARG A 117 1.08 -48.19 24.94
CA ARG A 117 1.47 -49.59 25.23
C ARG A 117 0.58 -50.21 26.29
N MET A 118 0.37 -49.52 27.42
CA MET A 118 -0.48 -50.00 28.51
C MET A 118 -1.95 -50.06 28.10
N THR A 119 -2.37 -49.19 27.20
CA THR A 119 -3.72 -49.20 26.62
C THR A 119 -4.05 -50.56 26.00
N SER A 120 -3.07 -51.25 25.40
CA SER A 120 -3.31 -52.55 24.77
C SER A 120 -3.71 -53.62 25.78
N ASP A 121 -3.19 -53.54 27.00
CA ASP A 121 -3.51 -54.44 28.11
C ASP A 121 -4.96 -54.21 28.56
N ALA A 122 -5.31 -52.95 28.85
CA ALA A 122 -6.68 -52.55 29.19
C ALA A 122 -7.72 -52.96 28.13
N LEU A 123 -7.37 -52.85 26.85
CA LEU A 123 -8.26 -53.27 25.76
C LEU A 123 -8.41 -54.79 25.68
N LEU A 124 -7.36 -55.56 25.98
CA LEU A 124 -7.43 -57.02 26.00
C LEU A 124 -8.37 -57.50 27.09
N ASP A 125 -8.28 -56.91 28.29
CA ASP A 125 -9.18 -57.19 29.42
C ASP A 125 -10.62 -56.84 29.08
N LEU A 126 -10.85 -55.67 28.46
CA LEU A 126 -12.18 -55.21 28.06
C LEU A 126 -12.85 -56.15 27.03
N LEU A 127 -12.07 -56.70 26.09
CA LEU A 127 -12.58 -57.58 25.03
C LEU A 127 -12.67 -59.06 25.43
N SER A 128 -11.92 -59.49 26.45
CA SER A 128 -11.80 -60.89 26.86
C SER A 128 -12.21 -61.06 28.33
N PRO A 129 -13.51 -61.30 28.63
CA PRO A 129 -14.02 -61.33 30.00
C PRO A 129 -13.70 -62.62 30.77
N GLY A 130 -12.44 -63.05 30.81
CA GLY A 130 -12.00 -64.28 31.46
C GLY A 130 -10.81 -64.14 32.41
N GLN A 131 -10.45 -65.24 33.09
CA GLN A 131 -9.30 -65.28 34.02
C GLN A 131 -7.94 -65.16 33.31
N GLU A 132 -7.87 -65.47 32.01
CA GLU A 132 -6.68 -65.28 31.18
C GLU A 132 -7.04 -64.65 29.82
N ASN A 133 -6.20 -63.70 29.38
CA ASN A 133 -6.33 -62.98 28.12
C ASN A 133 -5.86 -63.82 26.94
N ILE A 134 -6.67 -64.81 26.54
CA ILE A 134 -6.41 -65.63 25.36
C ILE A 134 -7.19 -65.05 24.16
N PRO A 135 -6.52 -64.49 23.14
CA PRO A 135 -7.19 -63.93 21.97
C PRO A 135 -8.14 -64.94 21.31
N ASN A 136 -9.34 -64.50 20.92
CA ASN A 136 -10.40 -65.31 20.33
C ASN A 136 -10.99 -66.44 21.22
N TYR A 137 -10.65 -66.50 22.51
CA TYR A 137 -11.17 -67.51 23.43
C TYR A 137 -11.90 -66.87 24.62
N HIS A 138 -13.22 -67.05 24.68
CA HIS A 138 -14.05 -66.46 25.74
C HIS A 138 -14.20 -67.43 26.92
N CYS A 139 -13.35 -67.29 27.93
CA CYS A 139 -13.44 -68.08 29.16
C CYS A 139 -14.19 -67.30 30.25
N GLY A 140 -15.54 -67.28 30.22
CA GLY A 140 -16.32 -66.56 31.23
C GLY A 140 -17.73 -66.17 30.75
N GLY A 141 -18.44 -65.39 31.56
CA GLY A 141 -19.73 -64.82 31.19
C GLY A 141 -19.60 -63.84 30.03
N LYS A 142 -20.45 -63.96 29.01
CA LYS A 142 -20.43 -63.06 27.85
C LYS A 142 -20.84 -61.64 28.27
N LYS A 143 -19.90 -60.70 28.31
CA LYS A 143 -20.13 -59.25 28.46
C LYS A 143 -20.75 -58.71 27.16
N ASN A 144 -21.93 -58.08 27.23
CA ASN A 144 -22.61 -57.48 26.07
C ASN A 144 -22.11 -56.03 25.87
N LEU A 145 -20.85 -55.86 25.46
CA LEU A 145 -20.27 -54.54 25.18
C LEU A 145 -20.91 -53.92 23.94
N LEU A 146 -21.42 -52.69 24.03
CA LEU A 146 -22.08 -51.99 22.92
C LEU A 146 -21.14 -51.02 22.18
N ALA A 147 -20.40 -50.23 22.95
CA ALA A 147 -19.50 -49.20 22.45
C ALA A 147 -18.40 -48.93 23.47
N VAL A 148 -17.29 -48.36 23.01
CA VAL A 148 -16.18 -47.90 23.85
C VAL A 148 -16.10 -46.38 23.80
N LEU A 149 -16.13 -45.74 24.96
CA LEU A 149 -16.00 -44.30 25.11
C LEU A 149 -14.63 -43.96 25.65
N GLU A 150 -13.98 -42.99 25.02
CA GLU A 150 -12.63 -42.57 25.40
C GLU A 150 -12.43 -41.07 25.17
N GLY A 151 -11.50 -40.47 25.92
CA GLY A 151 -11.13 -39.06 25.82
C GLY A 151 -9.63 -38.86 25.94
N SER A 152 -8.86 -39.65 25.18
CA SER A 152 -7.41 -39.83 25.30
C SER A 152 -6.65 -39.14 24.16
N ASN A 153 -5.33 -39.01 24.27
CA ASN A 153 -4.51 -38.37 23.23
C ASN A 153 -4.44 -39.16 21.90
N SER A 154 -3.88 -38.55 20.84
CA SER A 154 -3.86 -39.11 19.48
C SER A 154 -3.36 -40.54 19.42
N GLU A 155 -2.27 -40.81 20.13
CA GLU A 155 -1.57 -42.08 20.06
C GLU A 155 -2.42 -43.19 20.70
N ILE A 156 -3.03 -42.91 21.84
CA ILE A 156 -3.92 -43.82 22.54
C ILE A 156 -5.21 -44.05 21.75
N SER A 157 -5.85 -42.99 21.27
CA SER A 157 -7.09 -43.12 20.47
C SER A 157 -6.87 -43.93 19.20
N ILE A 158 -5.73 -43.75 18.52
CA ILE A 158 -5.37 -44.57 17.35
C ILE A 158 -5.21 -46.04 17.74
N GLN A 159 -4.55 -46.32 18.87
CA GLN A 159 -4.40 -47.69 19.36
C GLN A 159 -5.75 -48.35 19.68
N ILE A 160 -6.66 -47.62 20.32
CA ILE A 160 -8.04 -48.07 20.57
C ILE A 160 -8.75 -48.35 19.25
N SER A 161 -8.69 -47.43 18.29
CA SER A 161 -9.38 -47.58 17.01
C SER A 161 -8.90 -48.77 16.19
N ASN A 162 -7.59 -49.03 16.19
CA ASN A 162 -7.02 -50.19 15.51
C ASN A 162 -7.63 -51.51 16.02
N MET A 163 -7.81 -51.62 17.35
CA MET A 163 -8.36 -52.82 17.96
C MET A 163 -9.89 -52.88 17.81
N MET A 164 -10.61 -51.80 18.10
CA MET A 164 -12.08 -51.76 18.02
C MET A 164 -12.60 -52.03 16.60
N ASN A 165 -11.91 -51.56 15.56
CA ASN A 165 -12.29 -51.82 14.17
C ASN A 165 -12.23 -53.31 13.80
N ILE A 166 -11.24 -54.05 14.33
CA ILE A 166 -11.12 -55.50 14.09
C ILE A 166 -12.35 -56.23 14.65
N TYR A 167 -12.79 -55.85 15.85
CA TYR A 167 -13.96 -56.42 16.53
C TYR A 167 -15.29 -55.77 16.15
N LYS A 168 -15.27 -54.76 15.27
CA LYS A 168 -16.44 -54.01 14.79
C LYS A 168 -17.24 -53.34 15.92
N ILE A 169 -16.53 -52.85 16.93
CA ILE A 169 -17.12 -52.16 18.09
C ILE A 169 -17.04 -50.65 17.84
N PRO A 170 -18.16 -49.92 17.92
CA PRO A 170 -18.14 -48.46 17.85
C PRO A 170 -17.26 -47.83 18.94
N GLN A 171 -16.30 -47.00 18.54
CA GLN A 171 -15.54 -46.12 19.43
C GLN A 171 -16.15 -44.72 19.35
N VAL A 172 -16.50 -44.13 20.49
CA VAL A 172 -17.00 -42.76 20.60
C VAL A 172 -16.00 -41.93 21.40
N SER A 173 -15.22 -41.11 20.69
CA SER A 173 -14.25 -40.22 21.31
C SER A 173 -14.89 -38.90 21.71
N HIS A 174 -14.81 -38.54 22.99
CA HIS A 174 -15.36 -37.32 23.56
C HIS A 174 -14.30 -36.31 24.01
N GLY A 175 -13.05 -36.62 23.74
CA GLY A 175 -11.90 -35.79 24.06
C GLY A 175 -11.07 -35.50 22.81
N PHE A 176 -9.78 -35.79 22.88
CA PHE A 176 -8.85 -35.52 21.80
C PHE A 176 -9.12 -36.42 20.58
N VAL A 177 -9.06 -35.87 19.36
CA VAL A 177 -9.27 -36.64 18.12
C VAL A 177 -8.18 -36.34 17.09
N SER A 178 -7.38 -37.35 16.78
CA SER A 178 -6.39 -37.30 15.71
C SER A 178 -7.08 -37.23 14.35
N HIS A 179 -6.61 -36.36 13.46
CA HIS A 179 -7.17 -36.27 12.11
C HIS A 179 -7.10 -37.58 11.31
N VAL A 180 -6.17 -38.48 11.65
CA VAL A 180 -6.01 -39.79 10.99
C VAL A 180 -7.26 -40.65 11.18
N LEU A 181 -7.94 -40.52 12.32
CA LEU A 181 -9.14 -41.28 12.66
C LEU A 181 -10.40 -40.78 11.92
N ASN A 182 -10.26 -39.70 11.15
CA ASN A 182 -11.38 -39.10 10.41
C ASN A 182 -11.63 -39.79 9.08
N ASP A 183 -10.70 -40.64 8.60
CA ASP A 183 -10.87 -41.36 7.35
C ASP A 183 -11.83 -42.54 7.54
N PRO A 184 -13.06 -42.46 7.01
CA PRO A 184 -14.05 -43.51 7.19
C PRO A 184 -13.74 -44.79 6.45
N ALA A 185 -12.84 -44.75 5.45
CA ALA A 185 -12.40 -45.93 4.74
C ALA A 185 -11.46 -46.78 5.61
N GLN A 186 -10.68 -46.12 6.48
CA GLN A 186 -9.73 -46.79 7.39
C GLN A 186 -10.36 -47.10 8.75
N PHE A 187 -11.14 -46.17 9.30
CA PHE A 187 -11.71 -46.26 10.65
C PHE A 187 -13.24 -46.15 10.65
N PRO A 188 -13.97 -47.13 10.08
CA PRO A 188 -15.43 -47.04 9.93
C PRO A 188 -16.19 -47.02 11.26
N PHE A 189 -15.67 -47.61 12.33
CA PHE A 189 -16.35 -47.65 13.64
C PHE A 189 -15.97 -46.50 14.58
N PHE A 190 -15.20 -45.52 14.12
CA PHE A 190 -14.81 -44.36 14.91
C PHE A 190 -15.83 -43.21 14.78
N PHE A 191 -16.27 -42.68 15.91
CA PHE A 191 -17.16 -41.53 16.02
C PHE A 191 -16.55 -40.50 16.94
N ARG A 192 -16.65 -39.23 16.56
CA ARG A 192 -16.17 -38.12 17.38
C ARG A 192 -17.32 -37.28 17.92
N MET A 193 -17.13 -36.79 19.13
CA MET A 193 -18.04 -35.87 19.81
C MET A 193 -17.38 -34.49 20.05
N VAL A 194 -16.29 -34.19 19.32
CA VAL A 194 -15.64 -32.87 19.29
C VAL A 194 -15.44 -32.36 17.85
N PRO A 195 -15.45 -31.04 17.62
CA PRO A 195 -15.17 -30.43 16.31
C PRO A 195 -13.71 -30.60 15.88
N LYS A 196 -13.44 -30.36 14.59
CA LYS A 196 -12.07 -30.34 14.04
C LYS A 196 -11.31 -29.08 14.47
N ASP A 197 -10.04 -29.22 14.84
CA ASP A 197 -9.16 -28.09 15.19
C ASP A 197 -9.10 -27.01 14.10
N GLU A 198 -9.13 -27.41 12.82
CA GLU A 198 -9.01 -26.51 11.66
C GLU A 198 -10.15 -25.49 11.55
N GLN A 199 -11.32 -25.80 12.12
CA GLN A 199 -12.47 -24.90 12.09
C GLN A 199 -12.22 -23.60 12.86
N GLN A 200 -11.23 -23.59 13.76
CA GLN A 200 -10.87 -22.41 14.56
C GLN A 200 -9.89 -21.47 13.84
N TYR A 201 -9.14 -21.97 12.84
CA TYR A 201 -8.10 -21.17 12.18
C TYR A 201 -8.65 -19.88 11.56
N PRO A 202 -9.79 -19.88 10.85
CA PRO A 202 -10.38 -18.64 10.34
C PRO A 202 -10.72 -17.64 11.45
N GLY A 203 -11.17 -18.13 12.63
CA GLY A 203 -11.44 -17.29 13.80
C GLY A 203 -10.17 -16.60 14.33
N ILE A 204 -9.07 -17.34 14.44
CA ILE A 204 -7.76 -16.79 14.82
C ILE A 204 -7.30 -15.74 13.80
N VAL A 205 -7.43 -16.03 12.51
CA VAL A 205 -7.04 -15.07 11.46
C VAL A 205 -7.87 -13.79 11.53
N LYS A 206 -9.18 -13.88 11.77
CA LYS A 206 -10.03 -12.69 11.97
C LYS A 206 -9.62 -11.89 13.20
N LEU A 207 -9.24 -12.55 14.29
CA LEU A 207 -8.71 -11.89 15.49
C LEU A 207 -7.41 -11.12 15.20
N LEU A 208 -6.46 -11.73 14.48
CA LEU A 208 -5.21 -11.08 14.09
C LEU A 208 -5.46 -9.85 13.20
N LEU A 209 -6.35 -9.98 12.21
CA LEU A 209 -6.73 -8.90 11.31
C LEU A 209 -7.46 -7.76 12.02
N HIS A 210 -8.32 -8.07 13.00
CA HIS A 210 -9.03 -7.08 13.80
C HIS A 210 -8.08 -6.12 14.53
N PHE A 211 -7.00 -6.66 15.13
CA PHE A 211 -5.97 -5.87 15.80
C PHE A 211 -4.83 -5.40 14.89
N ARG A 212 -4.90 -5.69 13.59
CA ARG A 212 -3.86 -5.37 12.59
C ARG A 212 -2.49 -5.92 12.98
N TRP A 213 -2.45 -7.13 13.53
CA TRP A 213 -1.22 -7.86 13.83
C TRP A 213 -0.78 -8.62 12.59
N THR A 214 0.37 -8.22 12.03
CA THR A 214 0.92 -8.77 10.79
C THR A 214 2.25 -9.51 10.99
N TRP A 215 2.74 -9.61 12.23
CA TRP A 215 4.03 -10.22 12.56
C TRP A 215 3.92 -11.20 13.72
N ILE A 216 3.75 -12.49 13.43
CA ILE A 216 3.42 -13.51 14.45
C ILE A 216 4.49 -14.59 14.58
N GLY A 217 4.59 -15.21 15.76
CA GLY A 217 5.34 -16.46 15.97
C GLY A 217 4.37 -17.65 16.07
N LEU A 218 4.80 -18.82 15.59
CA LEU A 218 4.01 -20.05 15.63
C LEU A 218 4.73 -21.12 16.45
N ILE A 219 4.00 -21.80 17.34
CA ILE A 219 4.54 -22.85 18.19
C ILE A 219 3.54 -24.01 18.24
N ALA A 220 4.05 -25.23 18.09
CA ALA A 220 3.23 -26.45 18.15
C ALA A 220 3.99 -27.61 18.79
N SER A 221 3.27 -28.58 19.36
CA SER A 221 3.85 -29.83 19.84
C SER A 221 4.18 -30.77 18.68
N HIS A 222 5.16 -31.66 18.86
CA HIS A 222 5.56 -32.71 17.92
C HIS A 222 4.54 -33.87 17.92
N THR A 223 3.31 -33.54 17.55
CA THR A 223 2.18 -34.47 17.36
C THR A 223 1.65 -34.31 15.95
N ASN A 224 0.94 -35.32 15.44
CA ASN A 224 0.36 -35.28 14.09
C ASN A 224 -0.48 -34.03 13.82
N ASP A 225 -1.20 -33.52 14.84
CA ASP A 225 -2.01 -32.31 14.71
C ASP A 225 -1.17 -31.02 14.79
N GLY A 226 -0.12 -31.01 15.62
CA GLY A 226 0.82 -29.91 15.68
C GLY A 226 1.60 -29.74 14.37
N GLU A 227 2.06 -30.84 13.76
CA GLU A 227 2.67 -30.82 12.43
C GLU A 227 1.69 -30.33 11.36
N ARG A 228 0.43 -30.78 11.42
CA ARG A 228 -0.62 -30.34 10.51
C ARG A 228 -0.93 -28.84 10.65
N PHE A 229 -1.00 -28.33 11.87
CA PHE A 229 -1.11 -26.89 12.14
C PHE A 229 0.06 -26.12 11.51
N MET A 230 1.29 -26.59 11.73
CA MET A 230 2.50 -25.98 11.17
C MET A 230 2.57 -26.06 9.64
N ARG A 231 1.83 -26.97 9.01
CA ARG A 231 1.71 -27.04 7.56
C ARG A 231 0.63 -26.11 7.00
N LEU A 232 -0.54 -26.07 7.64
CA LEU A 232 -1.72 -25.39 7.09
C LEU A 232 -1.81 -23.92 7.51
N PHE A 233 -1.57 -23.63 8.78
CA PHE A 233 -1.79 -22.29 9.32
C PHE A 233 -0.88 -21.22 8.70
N PRO A 234 0.42 -21.46 8.45
CA PRO A 234 1.28 -20.48 7.76
C PRO A 234 0.74 -20.08 6.38
N THR A 235 0.27 -21.05 5.59
CA THR A 235 -0.29 -20.77 4.26
C THR A 235 -1.54 -19.90 4.34
N LEU A 236 -2.38 -20.14 5.35
CA LEU A 236 -3.59 -19.38 5.59
C LEU A 236 -3.29 -17.92 5.97
N VAL A 237 -2.39 -17.68 6.93
CA VAL A 237 -2.07 -16.32 7.40
C VAL A 237 -1.32 -15.49 6.35
N VAL A 238 -0.41 -16.11 5.60
CA VAL A 238 0.34 -15.45 4.51
C VAL A 238 -0.61 -15.00 3.40
N SER A 239 -1.61 -15.81 3.04
CA SER A 239 -2.64 -15.41 2.06
C SER A 239 -3.46 -14.19 2.47
N LYS A 240 -3.46 -13.84 3.76
CA LYS A 240 -4.17 -12.69 4.33
C LYS A 240 -3.24 -11.53 4.71
N GLY A 241 -1.98 -11.55 4.25
CA GLY A 241 -1.04 -10.44 4.47
C GLY A 241 -0.33 -10.45 5.83
N ILE A 242 -0.31 -11.58 6.54
CA ILE A 242 0.34 -11.75 7.84
C ILE A 242 1.59 -12.61 7.66
N CYS A 243 2.72 -12.17 8.22
CA CYS A 243 3.99 -12.89 8.13
C CYS A 243 4.30 -13.65 9.43
N VAL A 244 4.98 -14.78 9.25
CA VAL A 244 5.46 -15.63 10.33
C VAL A 244 6.94 -15.31 10.58
N ALA A 245 7.25 -14.82 11.78
CA ALA A 245 8.59 -14.46 12.23
C ALA A 245 9.44 -15.69 12.52
N PHE A 246 8.84 -16.66 13.21
CA PHE A 246 9.46 -17.94 13.55
C PHE A 246 8.40 -19.02 13.73
N SER A 247 8.81 -20.26 13.55
CA SER A 247 7.98 -21.45 13.75
C SER A 247 8.76 -22.46 14.58
N LEU A 248 8.23 -22.89 15.72
CA LEU A 248 8.89 -23.82 16.64
C LEU A 248 8.03 -25.08 16.86
N ILE A 249 8.65 -26.26 16.74
CA ILE A 249 8.05 -27.54 17.14
C ILE A 249 8.79 -28.07 18.38
N PHE A 250 8.06 -28.43 19.43
CA PHE A 250 8.63 -28.98 20.67
C PHE A 250 8.22 -30.44 20.91
N PRO A 251 9.07 -31.29 21.53
CA PRO A 251 8.79 -32.73 21.67
C PRO A 251 7.51 -33.02 22.47
N ALA A 252 6.71 -34.02 22.06
CA ALA A 252 5.48 -34.41 22.76
C ALA A 252 5.71 -35.07 24.14
N SER A 253 6.95 -35.51 24.43
CA SER A 253 7.36 -36.04 25.74
C SER A 253 7.52 -34.96 26.81
N VAL A 254 7.65 -33.70 26.38
CA VAL A 254 7.58 -32.52 27.22
C VAL A 254 6.10 -32.27 27.54
N ARG A 255 5.56 -33.10 28.44
CA ARG A 255 4.19 -32.98 28.94
C ARG A 255 4.14 -32.15 30.22
N ASP A 256 5.27 -32.06 30.92
CA ASP A 256 5.45 -31.19 32.10
C ASP A 256 5.96 -29.79 31.68
N THR A 257 5.38 -28.77 32.31
CA THR A 257 5.40 -27.36 31.92
C THR A 257 6.76 -26.69 32.05
N TRP A 258 7.58 -27.19 32.98
CA TRP A 258 8.96 -26.75 33.24
C TRP A 258 9.86 -26.96 32.02
N ASP A 259 9.58 -27.98 31.22
CA ASP A 259 10.33 -28.31 30.01
C ASP A 259 9.97 -27.40 28.82
N VAL A 260 8.76 -26.84 28.72
CA VAL A 260 8.43 -25.89 27.62
C VAL A 260 9.14 -24.56 27.87
N GLY A 261 9.02 -23.98 29.08
CA GLY A 261 9.72 -22.73 29.42
C GLY A 261 11.24 -22.85 29.28
N THR A 262 11.82 -23.98 29.69
CA THR A 262 13.25 -24.25 29.47
C THR A 262 13.58 -24.51 28.00
N VAL A 263 12.75 -25.21 27.21
CA VAL A 263 12.91 -25.37 25.76
C VAL A 263 12.86 -24.02 25.03
N LEU A 264 11.95 -23.13 25.43
CA LEU A 264 11.85 -21.78 24.87
C LEU A 264 13.06 -20.92 25.24
N HIS A 265 13.53 -21.00 26.50
CA HIS A 265 14.75 -20.33 26.96
C HIS A 265 16.04 -20.92 26.38
N SER A 266 16.09 -22.22 26.08
CA SER A 266 17.24 -22.91 25.50
C SER A 266 17.26 -22.87 23.96
N SER A 267 16.14 -22.52 23.32
CA SER A 267 16.04 -22.40 21.87
C SER A 267 16.73 -21.13 21.36
N SER A 268 17.14 -21.15 20.09
CA SER A 268 17.64 -19.99 19.34
C SER A 268 16.62 -18.83 19.24
N ALA A 269 15.37 -19.02 19.68
CA ALA A 269 14.33 -18.00 19.75
C ALA A 269 14.24 -17.27 21.10
N SER A 270 15.11 -17.59 22.08
CA SER A 270 15.07 -17.05 23.45
C SER A 270 15.07 -15.52 23.55
N ASN A 271 15.70 -14.83 22.58
CA ASN A 271 15.67 -13.38 22.49
C ASN A 271 14.31 -12.84 21.99
N LEU A 272 13.67 -13.51 21.02
CA LEU A 272 12.36 -13.11 20.49
C LEU A 272 11.24 -13.31 21.52
N TRP A 273 11.37 -14.29 22.40
CA TRP A 273 10.39 -14.56 23.46
C TRP A 273 10.21 -13.41 24.44
N ARG A 274 11.25 -12.62 24.70
CA ARG A 274 11.18 -11.47 25.59
C ARG A 274 10.36 -10.30 25.02
N GLU A 275 10.11 -10.31 23.72
CA GLU A 275 9.37 -9.26 22.99
C GLU A 275 7.88 -9.63 22.78
N VAL A 276 7.46 -10.83 23.20
CA VAL A 276 6.08 -11.30 23.05
C VAL A 276 5.19 -10.69 24.15
N ASN A 277 4.25 -9.83 23.75
CA ASN A 277 3.27 -9.21 24.65
C ASN A 277 1.93 -9.95 24.70
N VAL A 278 1.60 -10.72 23.66
CA VAL A 278 0.32 -11.43 23.53
C VAL A 278 0.59 -12.86 23.07
N VAL A 279 -0.04 -13.81 23.74
CA VAL A 279 -0.04 -15.22 23.34
C VAL A 279 -1.49 -15.65 23.11
N ILE A 280 -1.75 -16.14 21.89
CA ILE A 280 -3.04 -16.73 21.55
C ILE A 280 -2.90 -18.24 21.75
N PHE A 281 -3.67 -18.77 22.69
CA PHE A 281 -3.74 -20.20 22.91
C PHE A 281 -4.94 -20.78 22.18
N HIS A 282 -4.69 -21.82 21.41
CA HIS A 282 -5.74 -22.79 21.09
C HIS A 282 -5.93 -23.65 22.34
N VAL A 283 -7.07 -23.50 23.02
CA VAL A 283 -7.33 -24.25 24.24
C VAL A 283 -7.71 -25.68 23.87
N LYS A 284 -6.72 -26.57 23.92
CA LYS A 284 -6.96 -27.99 24.21
C LYS A 284 -6.99 -28.14 25.74
N PRO A 285 -8.00 -28.85 26.30
CA PRO A 285 -8.13 -29.04 27.74
C PRO A 285 -6.83 -29.52 28.40
N ASP A 286 -6.01 -30.34 27.73
CA ASP A 286 -4.88 -31.01 28.35
C ASP A 286 -3.55 -30.21 28.35
N VAL A 287 -3.53 -28.99 27.79
CA VAL A 287 -2.28 -28.21 27.55
C VAL A 287 -2.28 -26.84 28.26
N TRP A 288 -3.02 -26.71 29.37
CA TRP A 288 -3.03 -25.49 30.21
C TRP A 288 -1.72 -25.18 30.91
N GLY A 289 -0.76 -26.08 30.82
CA GLY A 289 0.50 -25.98 31.50
C GLY A 289 1.47 -24.89 30.99
N VAL A 290 1.32 -24.43 29.74
CA VAL A 290 2.24 -23.42 29.16
C VAL A 290 1.95 -22.00 29.71
N GLY A 291 0.70 -21.70 30.11
CA GLY A 291 0.35 -20.45 30.80
C GLY A 291 0.79 -20.40 32.27
N PHE A 292 1.04 -21.58 32.87
CA PHE A 292 1.28 -21.75 34.30
C PHE A 292 2.67 -21.27 34.77
N LEU A 293 3.61 -21.00 33.86
CA LEU A 293 4.95 -20.46 34.19
C LEU A 293 5.04 -18.93 34.21
N LEU A 294 3.95 -18.21 33.91
CA LEU A 294 3.96 -16.75 34.03
C LEU A 294 3.60 -16.26 35.44
N TYR A 295 2.97 -17.10 36.27
CA TYR A 295 2.62 -16.78 37.64
C TYR A 295 2.74 -18.05 38.50
N GLU A 296 3.82 -18.17 39.28
CA GLU A 296 3.88 -19.11 40.41
C GLU A 296 2.66 -18.90 41.31
N THR A 297 1.66 -19.79 41.32
CA THR A 297 0.69 -19.96 42.42
C THR A 297 -0.32 -21.10 42.16
N ASP A 298 -0.73 -21.76 43.25
CA ASP A 298 -1.64 -22.92 43.29
C ASP A 298 -3.13 -22.54 43.11
N GLU A 299 -3.86 -23.38 42.34
CA GLU A 299 -5.33 -23.50 42.11
C GLU A 299 -6.07 -22.63 41.06
N LYS A 300 -6.73 -23.30 40.07
CA LYS A 300 -8.16 -23.70 40.09
C LYS A 300 -8.60 -24.51 38.84
N TRP A 301 -8.95 -25.77 39.07
CA TRP A 301 -9.33 -26.83 38.13
C TRP A 301 -10.75 -26.75 37.53
N ILE A 302 -11.51 -25.68 37.82
CA ILE A 302 -12.98 -25.70 37.77
C ILE A 302 -13.56 -25.60 36.34
N GLN A 303 -12.93 -24.88 35.41
CA GLN A 303 -13.43 -24.78 34.02
C GLN A 303 -13.01 -25.96 33.13
N HIS A 304 -11.82 -26.52 33.36
CA HIS A 304 -11.31 -27.72 32.66
C HIS A 304 -12.22 -28.93 32.91
N ALA A 305 -12.66 -29.10 34.16
CA ALA A 305 -13.66 -30.08 34.56
C ALA A 305 -14.93 -29.99 33.70
N MET A 306 -15.56 -28.81 33.65
CA MET A 306 -16.92 -28.64 33.13
C MET A 306 -17.07 -28.95 31.64
N GLY A 307 -16.09 -28.62 30.79
CA GLY A 307 -16.15 -28.91 29.35
C GLY A 307 -15.96 -30.40 29.05
N LYS A 308 -14.98 -31.05 29.70
CA LYS A 308 -14.71 -32.49 29.57
C LYS A 308 -15.88 -33.32 30.08
N VAL A 309 -16.42 -32.95 31.26
CA VAL A 309 -17.63 -33.53 31.87
C VAL A 309 -18.82 -33.54 30.90
N TYR A 310 -19.07 -32.41 30.21
CA TYR A 310 -20.21 -32.29 29.30
C TYR A 310 -20.04 -33.14 28.03
N CYS A 311 -18.86 -33.17 27.42
CA CYS A 311 -18.60 -34.02 26.26
C CYS A 311 -18.73 -35.51 26.62
N THR A 312 -18.23 -35.93 27.78
CA THR A 312 -18.41 -37.30 28.29
C THR A 312 -19.89 -37.63 28.47
N PHE A 313 -20.66 -36.73 29.09
CA PHE A 313 -22.10 -36.91 29.30
C PHE A 313 -22.87 -37.06 27.97
N ASN A 314 -22.60 -36.18 27.00
CA ASN A 314 -23.22 -36.23 25.68
C ASN A 314 -22.85 -37.48 24.89
N ALA A 315 -21.62 -37.99 25.02
CA ALA A 315 -21.22 -39.23 24.39
C ALA A 315 -22.01 -40.44 24.93
N VAL A 316 -22.21 -40.52 26.25
CA VAL A 316 -23.05 -41.55 26.87
C VAL A 316 -24.49 -41.43 26.40
N LEU A 317 -25.03 -40.21 26.39
CA LEU A 317 -26.38 -39.93 25.93
C LEU A 317 -26.58 -40.27 24.44
N ALA A 318 -25.58 -40.03 23.60
CA ALA A 318 -25.61 -40.38 22.18
C ALA A 318 -25.73 -41.90 21.99
N VAL A 319 -24.93 -42.68 22.72
CA VAL A 319 -25.00 -44.15 22.70
C VAL A 319 -26.34 -44.66 23.22
N ALA A 320 -26.86 -44.07 24.30
CA ALA A 320 -28.17 -44.43 24.84
C ALA A 320 -29.32 -44.15 23.85
N ARG A 321 -29.29 -43.00 23.16
CA ARG A 321 -30.26 -42.66 22.11
C ARG A 321 -30.13 -43.56 20.89
N ALA A 322 -28.90 -43.96 20.53
CA ALA A 322 -28.65 -44.92 19.45
C ALA A 322 -29.32 -46.25 19.75
N LEU A 323 -29.15 -46.71 20.99
CA LEU A 323 -29.75 -47.93 21.50
C LEU A 323 -31.28 -47.82 21.50
N HIS A 324 -31.84 -46.70 21.98
CA HIS A 324 -33.27 -46.44 21.91
C HIS A 324 -33.82 -46.47 20.48
N ALA A 325 -33.12 -45.85 19.52
CA ALA A 325 -33.47 -45.85 18.11
C ALA A 325 -33.46 -47.27 17.52
N ALA A 326 -32.48 -48.09 17.92
CA ALA A 326 -32.39 -49.49 17.51
C ALA A 326 -33.59 -50.31 18.02
N TYR A 327 -33.93 -50.18 19.31
CA TYR A 327 -35.10 -50.85 19.91
C TYR A 327 -36.43 -50.38 19.32
N SER A 328 -36.61 -49.07 19.12
CA SER A 328 -37.85 -48.50 18.56
C SER A 328 -38.08 -48.89 17.10
N SER A 329 -37.01 -49.00 16.30
CA SER A 329 -37.06 -49.55 14.94
C SER A 329 -37.51 -51.03 14.95
N ARG A 330 -36.99 -51.83 15.89
CA ARG A 330 -37.38 -53.25 16.06
C ARG A 330 -38.77 -53.46 16.65
N SER A 331 -39.32 -52.53 17.44
CA SER A 331 -40.70 -52.65 17.94
C SER A 331 -41.75 -52.77 16.83
N LYS A 332 -41.42 -52.43 15.58
CA LYS A 332 -42.28 -52.63 14.39
C LYS A 332 -42.12 -54.02 13.75
N GLN A 333 -41.11 -54.81 14.13
CA GLN A 333 -40.84 -56.18 13.67
C GLN A 333 -40.63 -57.12 14.88
N LYS A 334 -41.69 -57.85 15.25
CA LYS A 334 -41.79 -58.98 16.22
C LYS A 334 -40.70 -59.13 17.31
N LEU A 335 -41.18 -59.18 18.55
CA LEU A 335 -40.53 -59.55 19.81
C LEU A 335 -39.66 -60.84 19.72
N ALA A 336 -38.40 -60.68 19.35
CA ALA A 336 -37.34 -61.64 19.66
C ALA A 336 -36.27 -60.91 20.46
N ARG A 337 -36.02 -61.42 21.68
CA ARG A 337 -35.00 -60.96 22.64
C ARG A 337 -33.60 -61.36 22.15
N ASP A 338 -33.29 -61.10 20.88
CA ASP A 338 -31.98 -61.37 20.28
C ASP A 338 -31.07 -60.18 20.51
N ARG A 339 -29.97 -60.48 21.24
CA ARG A 339 -28.97 -59.55 21.75
C ARG A 339 -28.40 -58.70 20.61
N GLU A 340 -28.46 -57.38 20.76
CA GLU A 340 -27.86 -56.46 19.79
C GLU A 340 -26.35 -56.65 19.72
N GLN A 341 -25.83 -56.70 18.50
CA GLN A 341 -24.40 -56.79 18.26
C GLN A 341 -23.81 -55.39 18.02
N PRO A 342 -22.57 -55.12 18.47
CA PRO A 342 -21.97 -53.77 18.45
C PRO A 342 -22.05 -53.08 17.07
N TRP A 343 -21.83 -53.84 15.99
CA TRP A 343 -21.86 -53.29 14.63
C TRP A 343 -23.25 -52.89 14.14
N GLN A 344 -24.32 -53.38 14.75
CA GLN A 344 -25.69 -52.96 14.41
C GLN A 344 -25.95 -51.54 14.93
N LEU A 345 -25.34 -51.18 16.07
CA LEU A 345 -25.42 -49.85 16.66
C LEU A 345 -24.75 -48.77 15.80
N HIS A 346 -23.74 -49.16 15.00
CA HIS A 346 -23.01 -48.26 14.09
C HIS A 346 -23.94 -47.48 13.14
N ALA A 347 -24.96 -48.13 12.56
CA ALA A 347 -25.90 -47.48 11.65
C ALA A 347 -26.79 -46.45 12.36
N PHE A 348 -27.17 -46.72 13.60
CA PHE A 348 -27.98 -45.81 14.42
C PHE A 348 -27.14 -44.64 14.91
N LEU A 349 -25.91 -44.87 15.38
CA LEU A 349 -24.98 -43.79 15.76
C LEU A 349 -24.73 -42.78 14.62
N ARG A 350 -24.80 -43.23 13.36
CA ARG A 350 -24.65 -42.36 12.18
C ARG A 350 -25.86 -41.43 11.93
N SER A 351 -27.04 -41.76 12.43
CA SER A 351 -28.30 -41.10 12.06
C SER A 351 -28.96 -40.30 13.20
N ILE A 352 -28.28 -40.14 14.34
CA ILE A 352 -28.84 -39.44 15.50
C ILE A 352 -28.64 -37.93 15.36
N PRO A 353 -29.73 -37.14 15.31
CA PRO A 353 -29.62 -35.72 15.55
C PRO A 353 -29.38 -35.48 17.06
N LEU A 354 -28.26 -34.85 17.39
CA LEU A 354 -27.91 -34.49 18.77
C LEU A 354 -28.66 -33.21 19.18
N TYR A 355 -29.96 -33.32 19.45
CA TYR A 355 -30.70 -32.21 20.06
C TYR A 355 -30.39 -32.11 21.55
N ASN A 356 -29.96 -30.92 21.98
CA ASN A 356 -29.84 -30.55 23.38
C ASN A 356 -31.17 -29.98 23.89
N THR A 357 -31.50 -30.28 25.15
CA THR A 357 -32.73 -29.85 25.84
C THR A 357 -32.60 -28.50 26.54
N SER A 358 -31.46 -27.80 26.47
CA SER A 358 -31.36 -26.49 27.14
C SER A 358 -30.55 -25.39 26.45
N MET A 359 -29.51 -25.61 25.64
CA MET A 359 -28.76 -24.51 25.02
C MET A 359 -27.98 -24.94 23.77
N GLY A 360 -28.20 -24.24 22.64
CA GLY A 360 -27.43 -24.32 21.38
C GLY A 360 -27.74 -25.53 20.49
N GLU A 361 -27.94 -25.29 19.19
CA GLU A 361 -28.12 -26.33 18.18
C GLU A 361 -26.75 -26.90 17.78
N VAL A 362 -26.53 -28.20 18.02
CA VAL A 362 -25.33 -28.91 17.60
C VAL A 362 -25.65 -29.69 16.33
N TYR A 363 -25.08 -29.27 15.20
CA TYR A 363 -25.30 -29.88 13.90
C TYR A 363 -24.18 -30.89 13.60
N LEU A 364 -24.57 -32.10 13.21
CA LEU A 364 -23.67 -33.05 12.55
C LEU A 364 -23.82 -32.83 11.05
N ASP A 365 -22.73 -32.49 10.38
CA ASP A 365 -22.74 -32.30 8.91
C ASP A 365 -22.85 -33.65 8.17
N GLU A 366 -23.07 -33.60 6.85
CA GLU A 366 -23.12 -34.79 5.98
C GLU A 366 -21.83 -35.63 6.02
N ASN A 367 -20.71 -35.05 6.50
CA ASN A 367 -19.40 -35.67 6.60
C ASN A 367 -19.07 -36.26 7.98
N ARG A 368 -19.95 -36.12 8.99
CA ARG A 368 -19.81 -36.55 10.39
C ARG A 368 -18.90 -35.66 11.25
N ASP A 369 -18.84 -34.37 10.95
CA ASP A 369 -18.18 -33.39 11.81
C ASP A 369 -19.20 -32.55 12.58
N LEU A 370 -18.83 -32.20 13.81
CA LEU A 370 -19.57 -31.27 14.64
C LEU A 370 -19.31 -29.85 14.18
N GLU A 371 -20.37 -29.09 13.93
CA GLU A 371 -20.31 -27.65 13.73
C GLU A 371 -20.58 -26.95 15.05
N VAL A 372 -19.61 -26.14 15.53
CA VAL A 372 -19.65 -25.51 16.85
C VAL A 372 -19.19 -24.06 16.75
N ASP A 373 -19.86 -23.17 17.48
CA ASP A 373 -19.44 -21.79 17.66
C ASP A 373 -18.31 -21.68 18.70
N PHE A 374 -17.43 -20.69 18.55
CA PHE A 374 -16.31 -20.48 19.46
C PHE A 374 -16.46 -19.18 20.24
N ASP A 375 -16.10 -19.21 21.52
CA ASP A 375 -15.96 -18.06 22.39
C ASP A 375 -14.51 -17.59 22.44
N ILE A 376 -14.32 -16.27 22.41
CA ILE A 376 -13.04 -15.64 22.65
C ILE A 376 -13.00 -15.28 24.13
N VAL A 377 -12.06 -15.85 24.86
CA VAL A 377 -11.92 -15.71 26.31
C VAL A 377 -10.56 -15.08 26.62
N GLN A 378 -10.56 -14.01 27.39
CA GLN A 378 -9.35 -13.42 27.95
C GLN A 378 -9.16 -13.91 29.39
N TRP A 379 -7.95 -14.38 29.71
CA TRP A 379 -7.61 -14.74 31.09
C TRP A 379 -6.96 -13.58 31.82
N LEU A 380 -7.55 -13.21 32.95
CA LEU A 380 -7.11 -12.11 33.79
C LEU A 380 -6.65 -12.64 35.15
N ALA A 381 -5.45 -12.22 35.57
CA ALA A 381 -4.96 -12.41 36.92
C ALA A 381 -5.28 -11.16 37.75
N PHE A 382 -5.98 -11.36 38.86
CA PHE A 382 -6.34 -10.29 39.78
C PHE A 382 -5.25 -10.12 40.85
N PRO A 383 -5.08 -8.91 41.44
CA PRO A 383 -4.06 -8.65 42.47
C PRO A 383 -4.16 -9.55 43.72
N ASN A 384 -5.32 -10.17 43.94
CA ASN A 384 -5.58 -11.12 45.02
C ASN A 384 -5.07 -12.55 44.69
N GLY A 385 -4.36 -12.74 43.58
CA GLY A 385 -3.88 -14.05 43.11
C GLY A 385 -4.94 -14.91 42.41
N SER A 386 -6.21 -14.50 42.41
CA SER A 386 -7.27 -15.23 41.70
C SER A 386 -7.22 -14.96 40.20
N GLN A 387 -7.63 -15.95 39.40
CA GLN A 387 -7.72 -15.81 37.95
C GLN A 387 -9.15 -16.07 37.47
N ALA A 388 -9.59 -15.36 36.44
CA ALA A 388 -10.85 -15.65 35.77
C ALA A 388 -10.71 -15.50 34.25
N GLY A 389 -11.29 -16.46 33.52
CA GLY A 389 -11.56 -16.32 32.10
C GLY A 389 -12.80 -15.47 31.90
N VAL A 390 -12.64 -14.34 31.23
CA VAL A 390 -13.72 -13.42 30.86
C VAL A 390 -13.99 -13.56 29.36
N LYS A 391 -15.24 -13.82 28.98
CA LYS A 391 -15.65 -13.82 27.58
C LYS A 391 -15.56 -12.39 27.03
N VAL A 392 -14.86 -12.23 25.92
CA VAL A 392 -14.61 -10.94 25.27
C VAL A 392 -15.14 -10.87 23.84
N GLY A 393 -15.58 -12.00 23.30
CA GLY A 393 -16.14 -12.10 21.94
C GLY A 393 -16.57 -13.51 21.58
N SER A 394 -17.00 -13.68 20.33
CA SER A 394 -17.41 -14.96 19.75
C SER A 394 -17.10 -15.02 18.25
N VAL A 395 -17.02 -16.25 17.75
CA VAL A 395 -16.87 -16.62 16.35
C VAL A 395 -18.00 -17.60 16.04
N GLU A 396 -19.03 -17.08 15.36
CA GLU A 396 -20.25 -17.82 15.01
C GLU A 396 -20.21 -18.19 13.53
N ARG A 397 -20.60 -19.41 13.16
CA ARG A 397 -20.71 -19.75 11.74
C ARG A 397 -22.08 -19.33 11.21
N GLY A 398 -22.12 -18.29 10.36
CA GLY A 398 -23.34 -17.91 9.63
C GLY A 398 -23.56 -18.79 8.40
N ALA A 399 -24.65 -18.57 7.67
CA ALA A 399 -24.96 -19.27 6.41
C ALA A 399 -23.97 -19.01 5.24
N SER A 400 -22.92 -18.20 5.46
CA SER A 400 -21.89 -17.87 4.48
C SER A 400 -20.56 -18.57 4.82
N PRO A 401 -19.64 -18.76 3.85
CA PRO A 401 -18.35 -19.40 4.10
C PRO A 401 -17.42 -18.61 5.04
N ASP A 402 -17.72 -17.34 5.32
CA ASP A 402 -16.96 -16.50 6.25
C ASP A 402 -17.63 -16.46 7.63
N PRO A 403 -16.97 -16.94 8.71
CA PRO A 403 -17.59 -16.97 10.04
C PRO A 403 -17.83 -15.56 10.58
N LYS A 404 -18.99 -15.30 11.16
CA LYS A 404 -19.30 -14.04 11.84
C LYS A 404 -18.39 -13.90 13.06
N PHE A 405 -17.65 -12.80 13.12
CA PHE A 405 -16.68 -12.52 14.19
C PHE A 405 -17.11 -11.28 14.95
N THR A 406 -17.22 -11.41 16.28
CA THR A 406 -17.68 -10.36 17.18
C THR A 406 -16.74 -10.21 18.36
N ILE A 407 -16.26 -8.99 18.58
CA ILE A 407 -15.52 -8.57 19.78
C ILE A 407 -16.38 -7.55 20.49
N GLU A 408 -16.63 -7.75 21.78
CA GLU A 408 -17.34 -6.78 22.61
C GLU A 408 -16.44 -5.56 22.83
N GLN A 409 -16.89 -4.36 22.47
CA GLN A 409 -16.06 -3.16 22.56
C GLN A 409 -15.68 -2.86 24.01
N GLY A 410 -14.38 -2.72 24.29
CA GLY A 410 -13.86 -2.39 25.62
C GLY A 410 -13.83 -3.57 26.61
N SER A 411 -14.19 -4.78 26.19
CA SER A 411 -14.15 -5.98 27.05
C SER A 411 -12.72 -6.48 27.29
N ILE A 412 -11.81 -6.27 26.33
CA ILE A 412 -10.41 -6.69 26.44
C ILE A 412 -9.61 -5.67 27.24
N LEU A 413 -9.13 -6.08 28.41
CA LEU A 413 -8.34 -5.24 29.29
C LEU A 413 -6.85 -5.36 28.93
N TRP A 414 -6.25 -4.25 28.48
CA TRP A 414 -4.83 -4.18 28.14
C TRP A 414 -3.99 -3.63 29.29
N PRO A 415 -2.81 -4.22 29.59
CA PRO A 415 -1.95 -3.77 30.69
C PRO A 415 -1.56 -2.28 30.62
N ASN A 416 -1.31 -1.79 29.40
CA ASN A 416 -0.91 -0.40 29.14
C ASN A 416 -2.04 0.45 28.54
N GLN A 417 -3.30 0.02 28.68
CA GLN A 417 -4.50 0.66 28.09
C GLN A 417 -4.49 0.82 26.55
N HIS A 418 -3.49 0.28 25.86
CA HIS A 418 -3.35 0.31 24.40
C HIS A 418 -3.13 -1.10 23.88
N VAL A 419 -3.66 -1.38 22.69
CA VAL A 419 -3.43 -2.64 21.97
C VAL A 419 -1.94 -2.73 21.59
N PRO A 420 -1.23 -3.81 21.97
CA PRO A 420 0.14 -4.04 21.54
C PRO A 420 0.25 -4.06 20.01
N ARG A 421 1.31 -3.47 19.46
CA ARG A 421 1.58 -3.55 18.02
C ARG A 421 2.43 -4.79 17.72
N SER A 422 2.03 -5.54 16.70
CA SER A 422 2.79 -6.70 16.18
C SER A 422 2.98 -6.49 14.68
N ARG A 423 4.07 -5.80 14.34
CA ARG A 423 4.48 -5.45 12.98
C ARG A 423 6.00 -5.52 12.87
N CYS A 424 6.52 -5.91 11.72
CA CYS A 424 7.96 -5.97 11.49
C CYS A 424 8.58 -4.57 11.32
N THR A 425 7.93 -3.71 10.54
CA THR A 425 8.28 -2.29 10.38
C THR A 425 7.06 -1.42 10.71
N GLU A 426 7.31 -0.22 11.23
CA GLU A 426 6.28 0.82 11.32
C GLU A 426 5.79 1.22 9.92
N SER A 427 4.53 1.68 9.82
CA SER A 427 3.95 2.07 8.53
C SER A 427 4.69 3.27 7.93
N CYS A 428 4.92 3.21 6.63
CA CYS A 428 5.49 4.32 5.88
C CYS A 428 4.51 5.48 5.88
N ARG A 429 5.01 6.66 6.28
CA ARG A 429 4.25 7.90 6.22
C ARG A 429 4.02 8.32 4.76
N PRO A 430 2.96 9.10 4.48
CA PRO A 430 2.79 9.73 3.18
C PRO A 430 4.06 10.49 2.76
N GLY A 431 4.38 10.47 1.47
CA GLY A 431 5.64 10.97 0.90
C GLY A 431 6.73 9.90 0.76
N ASN A 432 6.58 8.75 1.43
CA ASN A 432 7.46 7.60 1.31
C ASN A 432 6.73 6.42 0.62
N ALA A 433 7.50 5.50 0.05
CA ALA A 433 7.03 4.24 -0.50
C ALA A 433 7.77 3.05 0.10
N LYS A 434 7.10 1.91 0.12
CA LYS A 434 7.65 0.63 0.59
C LYS A 434 8.69 0.10 -0.38
N VAL A 435 9.80 -0.35 0.17
CA VAL A 435 10.86 -1.05 -0.57
C VAL A 435 11.10 -2.39 0.09
N ALA A 436 10.99 -3.46 -0.70
CA ALA A 436 11.20 -4.82 -0.21
C ALA A 436 12.66 -5.00 0.24
N GLN A 437 12.86 -5.62 1.40
CA GLN A 437 14.18 -6.00 1.90
C GLN A 437 14.56 -7.37 1.34
N GLU A 438 15.74 -7.47 0.73
CA GLU A 438 16.25 -8.76 0.24
C GLU A 438 16.44 -9.76 1.39
N GLY A 439 15.94 -10.98 1.19
CA GLY A 439 16.05 -12.07 2.17
C GLY A 439 15.07 -12.00 3.36
N LYS A 440 14.21 -10.98 3.43
CA LYS A 440 13.17 -10.87 4.48
C LYS A 440 11.74 -11.05 3.91
N PRO A 441 10.75 -11.42 4.75
CA PRO A 441 9.36 -11.57 4.32
C PRO A 441 8.72 -10.22 3.96
N PHE A 442 7.68 -10.23 3.11
CA PHE A 442 7.06 -9.02 2.54
C PHE A 442 6.48 -8.02 3.56
N CYS A 443 6.20 -8.44 4.79
CA CYS A 443 5.77 -7.54 5.87
C CYS A 443 6.90 -6.67 6.43
N CYS A 444 8.15 -7.04 6.15
CA CYS A 444 9.35 -6.29 6.51
C CYS A 444 9.84 -5.52 5.29
N TYR A 445 9.68 -4.21 5.31
CA TYR A 445 10.08 -3.32 4.23
C TYR A 445 10.75 -2.08 4.80
N ASP A 446 11.52 -1.39 3.96
CA ASP A 446 12.03 -0.06 4.24
C ASP A 446 11.10 1.01 3.69
N CYS A 447 11.09 2.17 4.33
CA CYS A 447 10.36 3.34 3.87
C CYS A 447 11.34 4.32 3.25
N LEU A 448 11.37 4.39 1.92
CA LEU A 448 12.20 5.36 1.21
C LEU A 448 11.36 6.54 0.71
N PRO A 449 11.91 7.76 0.69
CA PRO A 449 11.22 8.92 0.13
C PRO A 449 10.97 8.73 -1.37
N CYS A 450 9.83 9.20 -1.84
CA CYS A 450 9.49 9.12 -3.26
C CYS A 450 10.55 9.80 -4.15
N PRO A 451 10.84 9.26 -5.35
CA PRO A 451 11.75 9.88 -6.30
C PRO A 451 11.23 11.24 -6.82
N GLU A 452 12.10 12.04 -7.43
CA GLU A 452 11.74 13.35 -7.97
C GLU A 452 10.59 13.28 -8.98
N GLY A 453 9.66 14.25 -8.89
CA GLY A 453 8.47 14.30 -9.75
C GLY A 453 7.35 13.33 -9.37
N THR A 454 7.48 12.58 -8.27
CA THR A 454 6.46 11.64 -7.77
C THR A 454 6.03 11.95 -6.34
N ILE A 455 4.82 11.53 -5.98
CA ILE A 455 4.21 11.70 -4.65
C ILE A 455 3.59 10.40 -4.14
N SER A 456 3.42 10.33 -2.82
CA SER A 456 2.67 9.28 -2.14
C SER A 456 1.70 9.91 -1.15
N THR A 457 0.40 9.74 -1.40
CA THR A 457 -0.67 10.30 -0.56
C THR A 457 -1.11 9.35 0.55
N GLN A 458 -0.90 8.04 0.35
CA GLN A 458 -1.38 7.00 1.24
C GLN A 458 -0.25 6.51 2.15
N GLU A 459 -0.60 6.16 3.39
CA GLU A 459 0.30 5.38 4.24
C GLU A 459 0.60 4.05 3.55
N ASP A 460 1.85 3.59 3.68
CA ASP A 460 2.22 2.26 3.24
C ASP A 460 2.06 1.99 1.72
N ALA A 461 2.15 3.04 0.89
CA ALA A 461 2.08 2.94 -0.56
C ALA A 461 3.18 2.02 -1.14
N SER A 462 2.78 1.12 -2.04
CA SER A 462 3.72 0.23 -2.75
C SER A 462 4.52 0.93 -3.83
N GLN A 463 3.98 2.03 -4.39
CA GLN A 463 4.60 2.79 -5.47
C GLN A 463 4.19 4.26 -5.38
N CYS A 464 5.09 5.16 -5.79
CA CYS A 464 4.80 6.58 -5.92
C CYS A 464 4.11 6.89 -7.24
N SER A 465 3.21 7.86 -7.22
CA SER A 465 2.46 8.34 -8.40
C SER A 465 3.09 9.61 -8.97
N HIS A 466 3.09 9.78 -10.30
CA HIS A 466 3.60 11.00 -10.92
C HIS A 466 2.61 12.17 -10.80
N CYS A 467 3.13 13.38 -10.57
CA CYS A 467 2.29 14.58 -10.64
C CYS A 467 1.92 14.93 -12.10
N PRO A 468 0.74 15.54 -12.32
CA PRO A 468 0.36 16.13 -13.60
C PRO A 468 1.38 17.17 -14.09
N GLU A 469 1.48 17.40 -15.40
CA GLU A 469 2.52 18.26 -15.99
C GLU A 469 2.46 19.72 -15.52
N ASP A 470 1.28 20.23 -15.16
CA ASP A 470 1.02 21.57 -14.63
C ASP A 470 1.41 21.72 -13.15
N GLN A 471 1.76 20.62 -12.49
CA GLN A 471 2.01 20.55 -11.06
C GLN A 471 3.39 19.94 -10.77
N HIS A 472 3.86 20.14 -9.54
CA HIS A 472 5.08 19.53 -9.02
C HIS A 472 4.87 19.06 -7.58
N PRO A 473 5.62 18.05 -7.10
CA PRO A 473 5.53 17.61 -5.71
C PRO A 473 5.84 18.75 -4.72
N ASN A 474 5.12 18.80 -3.60
CA ASN A 474 5.51 19.63 -2.45
C ASN A 474 6.81 19.10 -1.80
N THR A 475 7.40 19.88 -0.86
CA THR A 475 8.66 19.51 -0.19
C THR A 475 8.61 18.14 0.50
N ASN A 476 7.43 17.75 0.99
CA ASN A 476 7.22 16.48 1.68
C ASN A 476 6.77 15.35 0.74
N LYS A 477 6.67 15.59 -0.57
CA LYS A 477 6.21 14.63 -1.61
C LYS A 477 4.85 13.99 -1.32
N THR A 478 3.97 14.72 -0.63
CA THR A 478 2.63 14.26 -0.21
C THR A 478 1.53 14.76 -1.13
N GLU A 479 1.71 15.91 -1.76
CA GLU A 479 0.71 16.52 -2.65
C GLU A 479 1.36 17.13 -3.89
N CYS A 480 0.57 17.27 -4.96
CA CYS A 480 0.96 17.98 -6.16
C CYS A 480 0.51 19.44 -6.06
N VAL A 481 1.45 20.37 -6.26
CA VAL A 481 1.28 21.82 -6.15
C VAL A 481 1.44 22.44 -7.54
N PRO A 482 0.58 23.39 -7.96
CA PRO A 482 0.67 24.01 -9.28
C PRO A 482 1.98 24.79 -9.48
N LYS A 483 2.60 24.60 -10.64
CA LYS A 483 3.82 25.33 -11.04
C LYS A 483 3.52 26.82 -11.24
N ALA A 484 4.45 27.69 -10.87
CA ALA A 484 4.27 29.13 -10.98
C ALA A 484 4.52 29.63 -12.42
N THR A 485 3.59 30.42 -12.97
CA THR A 485 3.73 30.99 -14.32
C THR A 485 4.74 32.12 -14.36
N THR A 486 5.70 32.08 -15.30
CA THR A 486 6.74 33.11 -15.48
C THR A 486 6.66 33.73 -16.87
N PHE A 487 6.70 35.07 -16.94
CA PHE A 487 6.75 35.87 -18.17
C PHE A 487 7.39 37.23 -17.88
N LEU A 488 7.80 37.97 -18.92
CA LEU A 488 8.39 39.31 -18.77
C LEU A 488 7.32 40.32 -18.33
N THR A 489 7.25 40.65 -17.05
CA THR A 489 6.15 41.43 -16.44
C THR A 489 6.57 42.86 -16.10
N TYR A 490 5.62 43.80 -16.18
CA TYR A 490 5.83 45.19 -15.73
C TYR A 490 6.09 45.32 -14.22
N LYS A 491 5.87 44.25 -13.46
CA LYS A 491 6.08 44.25 -12.01
C LYS A 491 7.52 43.92 -11.60
N GLU A 492 8.33 43.40 -12.51
CA GLU A 492 9.70 42.96 -12.20
C GLU A 492 10.73 44.02 -12.62
N PRO A 493 11.89 44.11 -11.96
CA PRO A 493 12.86 45.18 -12.18
C PRO A 493 13.32 45.26 -13.64
N LEU A 494 13.53 44.12 -14.28
CA LEU A 494 13.97 44.05 -15.67
C LEU A 494 12.91 44.59 -16.65
N GLY A 495 11.63 44.26 -16.44
CA GLY A 495 10.52 44.81 -17.22
C GLY A 495 10.32 46.31 -17.02
N ILE A 496 10.48 46.80 -15.77
CA ILE A 496 10.39 48.22 -15.43
C ILE A 496 11.49 49.03 -16.14
N ILE A 497 12.73 48.55 -16.10
CA ILE A 497 13.88 49.23 -16.73
C ILE A 497 13.67 49.34 -18.24
N LEU A 498 13.28 48.25 -18.91
CA LEU A 498 13.07 48.25 -20.36
C LEU A 498 11.90 49.15 -20.78
N ALA A 499 10.78 49.14 -20.04
CA ALA A 499 9.64 50.01 -20.29
C ALA A 499 10.00 51.50 -20.10
N PHE A 500 10.78 51.83 -19.06
CA PHE A 500 11.26 53.18 -18.81
C PHE A 500 12.13 53.71 -19.96
N PHE A 501 13.12 52.93 -20.41
CA PHE A 501 13.99 53.34 -21.53
C PHE A 501 13.22 53.46 -22.85
N SER A 502 12.25 52.56 -23.12
CA SER A 502 11.37 52.66 -24.28
C SER A 502 10.57 53.97 -24.28
N LEU A 503 9.93 54.30 -23.14
CA LEU A 503 9.17 55.54 -22.99
C LEU A 503 10.07 56.77 -23.12
N PHE A 504 11.20 56.79 -22.44
CA PHE A 504 12.15 57.91 -22.47
C PHE A 504 12.65 58.20 -23.90
N LEU A 505 13.08 57.16 -24.63
CA LEU A 505 13.55 57.31 -26.02
C LEU A 505 12.42 57.68 -26.98
N SER A 506 11.19 57.21 -26.75
CA SER A 506 10.01 57.62 -27.53
C SER A 506 9.70 59.11 -27.34
N LEU A 507 9.79 59.64 -26.11
CA LEU A 507 9.59 61.05 -25.80
C LEU A 507 10.66 61.93 -26.44
N ILE A 508 11.94 61.51 -26.37
CA ILE A 508 13.04 62.21 -27.05
C ILE A 508 12.80 62.25 -28.56
N THR A 509 12.39 61.13 -29.16
CA THR A 509 12.15 61.05 -30.61
C THR A 509 10.97 61.91 -31.03
N GLY A 510 9.89 61.92 -30.24
CA GLY A 510 8.74 62.80 -30.44
C GLY A 510 9.12 64.28 -30.33
N PHE A 511 9.97 64.64 -29.36
CA PHE A 511 10.51 66.00 -29.22
C PHE A 511 11.35 66.39 -30.44
N VAL A 512 12.25 65.52 -30.91
CA VAL A 512 13.05 65.75 -32.13
C VAL A 512 12.13 65.89 -33.35
N LEU A 513 11.12 65.05 -33.51
CA LEU A 513 10.14 65.16 -34.61
C LEU A 513 9.40 66.50 -34.56
N GLY A 514 8.86 66.90 -33.41
CA GLY A 514 8.20 68.19 -33.23
C GLY A 514 9.14 69.37 -33.47
N PHE A 515 10.40 69.24 -33.08
CA PHE A 515 11.44 70.24 -33.33
C PHE A 515 11.72 70.42 -34.83
N PHE A 516 11.87 69.32 -35.59
CA PHE A 516 12.05 69.35 -37.05
C PHE A 516 10.81 69.85 -37.81
N ILE A 517 9.60 69.69 -37.25
CA ILE A 517 8.38 70.29 -37.79
C ILE A 517 8.39 71.81 -37.52
N LYS A 518 8.72 72.26 -36.30
CA LYS A 518 8.74 73.70 -35.97
C LYS A 518 9.76 74.49 -36.80
N PHE A 519 10.92 73.92 -37.10
CA PHE A 519 11.99 74.57 -37.88
C PHE A 519 12.01 74.16 -39.37
N LEU A 520 10.82 73.86 -39.93
CA LEU A 520 10.60 73.40 -41.31
C LEU A 520 11.33 74.25 -42.37
N ASP A 521 11.36 75.57 -42.20
CA ASP A 521 11.92 76.51 -43.19
C ASP A 521 13.43 76.72 -43.12
N THR A 522 14.12 76.11 -42.17
CA THR A 522 15.58 76.20 -42.09
C THR A 522 16.26 75.50 -43.28
N PRO A 523 17.34 76.07 -43.84
CA PRO A 523 18.02 75.53 -45.01
C PRO A 523 18.63 74.14 -44.75
N ILE A 524 19.02 73.82 -43.51
CA ILE A 524 19.50 72.48 -43.11
C ILE A 524 18.39 71.42 -43.26
N VAL A 525 17.16 71.71 -42.82
CA VAL A 525 16.03 70.77 -42.94
C VAL A 525 15.56 70.63 -44.39
N LYS A 526 15.64 71.71 -45.17
CA LYS A 526 15.30 71.70 -46.61
C LYS A 526 16.34 70.96 -47.47
N ALA A 527 17.63 71.06 -47.12
CA ALA A 527 18.72 70.34 -47.78
C ALA A 527 18.69 68.82 -47.49
N ASN A 528 18.22 68.43 -46.31
CA ASN A 528 18.12 67.04 -45.89
C ASN A 528 16.71 66.47 -46.12
N ASN A 529 16.32 66.30 -47.40
CA ASN A 529 15.07 65.71 -47.90
C ASN A 529 14.00 65.46 -46.82
N ARG A 530 13.11 66.46 -46.63
CA ARG A 530 12.13 66.54 -45.53
C ARG A 530 11.29 65.26 -45.38
N ASP A 531 10.85 64.69 -46.49
CA ASP A 531 9.94 63.54 -46.52
C ASP A 531 10.60 62.28 -45.93
N LEU A 532 11.85 61.98 -46.32
CA LEU A 532 12.63 60.86 -45.77
C LEU A 532 12.95 61.05 -44.28
N THR A 533 13.23 62.29 -43.87
CA THR A 533 13.53 62.61 -42.47
C THR A 533 12.31 62.34 -41.58
N TYR A 534 11.10 62.69 -42.03
CA TYR A 534 9.87 62.39 -41.30
C TYR A 534 9.55 60.90 -41.28
N VAL A 535 9.67 60.20 -42.40
CA VAL A 535 9.45 58.74 -42.45
C VAL A 535 10.41 58.03 -41.48
N LEU A 536 11.68 58.41 -41.47
CA LEU A 536 12.67 57.83 -40.55
C LEU A 536 12.34 58.13 -39.08
N LEU A 537 12.05 59.38 -38.71
CA LEU A 537 11.70 59.75 -37.33
C LEU A 537 10.40 59.07 -36.83
N VAL A 538 9.38 58.98 -37.68
CA VAL A 538 8.14 58.26 -37.36
C VAL A 538 8.40 56.77 -37.20
N SER A 539 9.21 56.16 -38.07
CA SER A 539 9.59 54.74 -37.93
C SER A 539 10.39 54.45 -36.65
N LEU A 540 11.28 55.35 -36.24
CA LEU A 540 12.02 55.24 -34.97
C LEU A 540 11.10 55.44 -33.75
N LEU A 541 10.12 56.36 -33.84
CA LEU A 541 9.12 56.51 -32.78
C LEU A 541 8.30 55.23 -32.60
N LEU A 542 7.82 54.67 -33.71
CA LEU A 542 7.09 53.40 -33.72
C LEU A 542 7.96 52.22 -33.26
N SER A 543 9.28 52.24 -33.53
CA SER A 543 10.17 51.17 -33.08
C SER A 543 10.33 51.18 -31.55
N PHE A 544 10.46 52.34 -30.92
CA PHE A 544 10.47 52.45 -29.46
C PHE A 544 9.14 51.99 -28.86
N LEU A 545 8.01 52.41 -29.43
CA LEU A 545 6.67 52.01 -28.97
C LEU A 545 6.39 50.51 -29.18
N SER A 546 6.95 49.90 -30.23
CA SER A 546 6.74 48.47 -30.49
C SER A 546 7.31 47.56 -29.40
N SER A 547 8.27 48.06 -28.61
CA SER A 547 8.82 47.34 -27.44
C SER A 547 7.75 46.96 -26.41
N PHE A 548 6.66 47.73 -26.30
CA PHE A 548 5.55 47.38 -25.39
C PHE A 548 4.77 46.13 -25.83
N LEU A 549 4.82 45.73 -27.11
CA LEU A 549 4.22 44.47 -27.57
C LEU A 549 4.96 43.24 -27.05
N PHE A 550 6.19 43.41 -26.57
CA PHE A 550 7.05 42.34 -26.05
C PHE A 550 6.95 42.19 -24.52
N ILE A 551 6.47 43.22 -23.81
CA ILE A 551 6.39 43.26 -22.34
C ILE A 551 4.93 43.01 -21.92
N GLY A 552 4.71 42.11 -20.96
CA GLY A 552 3.38 41.75 -20.48
C GLY A 552 2.98 40.32 -20.84
N GLN A 553 1.73 39.97 -20.53
CA GLN A 553 1.22 38.62 -20.73
C GLN A 553 0.97 38.35 -22.22
N PRO A 554 1.49 37.24 -22.79
CA PRO A 554 1.31 36.91 -24.19
C PRO A 554 -0.15 36.52 -24.48
N GLY A 555 -0.89 37.41 -25.14
CA GLY A 555 -2.22 37.15 -25.70
C GLY A 555 -2.17 36.79 -27.19
N LYS A 556 -3.29 36.32 -27.74
CA LYS A 556 -3.41 35.97 -29.16
C LYS A 556 -3.01 37.13 -30.08
N VAL A 557 -3.52 38.32 -29.81
CA VAL A 557 -3.25 39.51 -30.65
C VAL A 557 -1.81 40.00 -30.51
N THR A 558 -1.25 40.00 -29.30
CA THR A 558 0.12 40.46 -29.05
C THR A 558 1.14 39.54 -29.71
N CYS A 559 0.93 38.21 -29.69
CA CYS A 559 1.83 37.27 -30.36
C CYS A 559 1.85 37.48 -31.88
N LEU A 560 0.70 37.73 -32.51
CA LEU A 560 0.60 38.00 -33.94
C LEU A 560 1.32 39.30 -34.36
N LEU A 561 1.15 40.36 -33.56
CA LEU A 561 1.68 41.69 -33.89
C LEU A 561 3.15 41.86 -33.54
N ARG A 562 3.68 41.16 -32.54
CA ARG A 562 5.03 41.36 -31.99
C ARG A 562 6.13 41.29 -33.06
N GLN A 563 6.27 40.15 -33.73
CA GLN A 563 7.35 39.94 -34.71
C GLN A 563 7.08 40.66 -36.05
N THR A 564 5.81 40.78 -36.44
CA THR A 564 5.41 41.41 -37.70
C THR A 564 5.56 42.92 -37.66
N ALA A 565 5.13 43.57 -36.57
CA ALA A 565 5.33 45.00 -36.36
C ALA A 565 6.83 45.33 -36.29
N PHE A 566 7.61 44.56 -35.52
CA PHE A 566 9.06 44.70 -35.48
C PHE A 566 9.67 44.65 -36.88
N GLY A 567 9.34 43.63 -37.68
CA GLY A 567 9.91 43.45 -39.01
C GLY A 567 9.57 44.57 -39.99
N ILE A 568 8.30 44.99 -40.04
CA ILE A 568 7.82 46.04 -40.96
C ILE A 568 8.43 47.40 -40.57
N ILE A 569 8.40 47.76 -39.29
CA ILE A 569 8.90 49.05 -38.80
C ILE A 569 10.41 49.20 -39.09
N PHE A 570 11.20 48.16 -38.81
CA PHE A 570 12.64 48.19 -39.08
C PHE A 570 12.97 48.21 -40.57
N SER A 571 12.19 47.53 -41.41
CA SER A 571 12.37 47.62 -42.87
C SER A 571 12.15 49.05 -43.38
N ILE A 572 11.13 49.77 -42.87
CA ILE A 572 10.90 51.19 -43.19
C ILE A 572 12.08 52.05 -42.73
N ALA A 573 12.61 51.83 -41.52
CA ALA A 573 13.74 52.59 -41.00
C ALA A 573 15.02 52.39 -41.84
N ILE A 574 15.40 51.14 -42.11
CA ILE A 574 16.63 50.83 -42.86
C ILE A 574 16.50 51.27 -44.32
N SER A 575 15.35 51.02 -44.96
CA SER A 575 15.11 51.47 -46.34
C SER A 575 15.13 52.99 -46.47
N SER A 576 14.68 53.73 -45.45
CA SER A 576 14.78 55.20 -45.42
C SER A 576 16.24 55.68 -45.36
N VAL A 577 17.09 55.01 -44.56
CA VAL A 577 18.52 55.32 -44.53
C VAL A 577 19.20 54.94 -45.83
N LEU A 578 18.87 53.79 -46.43
CA LEU A 578 19.37 53.39 -47.74
C LEU A 578 18.97 54.41 -48.82
N ALA A 579 17.69 54.80 -48.89
CA ALA A 579 17.20 55.82 -49.81
C ALA A 579 17.94 57.14 -49.62
N LYS A 580 18.23 57.51 -48.37
CA LYS A 580 19.00 58.70 -48.05
C LYS A 580 20.46 58.60 -48.52
N THR A 581 21.14 57.49 -48.29
CA THR A 581 22.53 57.28 -48.78
C THR A 581 22.61 57.32 -50.30
N ILE A 582 21.68 56.68 -51.00
CA ILE A 582 21.60 56.69 -52.46
C ILE A 582 21.35 58.11 -52.96
N THR A 583 20.45 58.87 -52.32
CA THR A 583 20.17 60.26 -52.71
C THR A 583 21.43 61.13 -52.59
N VAL A 584 22.24 60.95 -51.55
CA VAL A 584 23.54 61.65 -51.39
C VAL A 584 24.54 61.26 -52.49
N VAL A 585 24.65 59.97 -52.81
CA VAL A 585 25.55 59.48 -53.86
C VAL A 585 25.12 59.99 -55.24
N VAL A 586 23.82 59.95 -55.56
CA VAL A 586 23.26 60.44 -56.83
C VAL A 586 23.44 61.96 -56.95
N ALA A 587 23.22 62.73 -55.88
CA ALA A 587 23.44 64.17 -55.85
C ALA A 587 24.89 64.53 -56.18
N PHE A 588 25.86 63.80 -55.62
CA PHE A 588 27.27 64.01 -55.93
C PHE A 588 27.61 63.63 -57.38
N MET A 589 27.15 62.46 -57.86
CA MET A 589 27.44 61.99 -59.22
C MET A 589 26.80 62.86 -60.31
N ALA A 590 25.70 63.55 -60.01
CA ALA A 590 25.03 64.47 -60.93
C ALA A 590 25.77 65.79 -61.14
N THR A 591 26.77 66.12 -60.31
CA THR A 591 27.65 67.28 -60.51
C THR A 591 28.72 67.06 -61.58
N LYS A 592 28.94 65.81 -62.04
CA LYS A 592 29.87 65.50 -63.15
C LYS A 592 29.15 65.67 -64.51
N PRO A 593 29.65 66.50 -65.43
CA PRO A 593 29.00 66.73 -66.73
C PRO A 593 29.00 65.45 -67.59
N GLY A 594 27.85 65.10 -68.18
CA GLY A 594 27.67 63.98 -69.12
C GLY A 594 26.91 62.74 -68.61
N ASN A 595 26.54 62.67 -67.32
CA ASN A 595 25.92 61.48 -66.74
C ASN A 595 24.37 61.46 -66.79
N ARG A 596 23.76 60.37 -67.28
CA ARG A 596 22.29 60.18 -67.37
C ARG A 596 21.57 60.17 -66.01
N MET A 597 22.29 59.95 -64.91
CA MET A 597 21.74 59.95 -63.55
C MET A 597 21.16 61.32 -63.09
N ARG A 598 21.38 62.40 -63.85
CA ARG A 598 20.79 63.72 -63.56
C ARG A 598 19.25 63.75 -63.69
N GLN A 599 18.67 62.89 -64.53
CA GLN A 599 17.20 62.77 -64.68
C GLN A 599 16.52 62.07 -63.50
N TRP A 600 17.30 61.36 -62.67
CA TRP A 600 16.81 60.58 -61.53
C TRP A 600 16.85 61.35 -60.20
N LEU A 601 17.27 62.62 -60.24
CA LEU A 601 17.26 63.53 -59.10
C LEU A 601 15.83 63.99 -58.79
N GLY A 602 15.12 63.24 -57.94
CA GLY A 602 13.79 63.64 -57.49
C GLY A 602 13.30 62.92 -56.24
N LYS A 603 12.33 63.52 -55.55
CA LYS A 603 11.61 62.95 -54.40
C LYS A 603 10.99 61.58 -54.69
N SER A 604 10.60 61.36 -55.95
CA SER A 604 10.00 60.11 -56.42
C SER A 604 10.92 58.90 -56.24
N LEU A 605 12.22 59.04 -56.50
CA LEU A 605 13.18 57.92 -56.39
C LEU A 605 13.29 57.41 -54.94
N ALA A 606 13.43 58.33 -53.99
CA ALA A 606 13.63 57.97 -52.60
C ALA A 606 12.38 57.31 -51.97
N ASN A 607 11.18 57.84 -52.27
CA ASN A 607 9.93 57.25 -51.80
C ASN A 607 9.67 55.89 -52.47
N SER A 608 10.04 55.72 -53.75
CA SER A 608 9.95 54.43 -54.45
C SER A 608 10.85 53.36 -53.82
N ILE A 609 12.04 53.72 -53.36
CA ILE A 609 12.95 52.79 -52.65
C ILE A 609 12.31 52.32 -51.34
N VAL A 610 11.81 53.25 -50.53
CA VAL A 610 11.18 52.92 -49.24
C VAL A 610 9.97 52.00 -49.43
N ILE A 611 9.05 52.35 -50.35
CA ILE A 611 7.84 51.55 -50.60
C ILE A 611 8.18 50.15 -51.14
N SER A 612 9.17 50.04 -52.03
CA SER A 612 9.55 48.75 -52.61
C SER A 612 10.12 47.79 -51.57
N PHE A 613 11.16 48.20 -50.81
CA PHE A 613 11.80 47.33 -49.82
C PHE A 613 10.90 47.05 -48.60
N SER A 614 10.11 48.03 -48.14
CA SER A 614 9.14 47.79 -47.06
C SER A 614 7.97 46.92 -47.51
N GLY A 615 7.53 47.03 -48.77
CA GLY A 615 6.48 46.21 -49.38
C GLY A 615 6.85 44.73 -49.45
N ILE A 616 8.11 44.41 -49.78
CA ILE A 616 8.61 43.02 -49.77
C ILE A 616 8.54 42.44 -48.34
N GLN A 617 8.99 43.18 -47.33
CA GLN A 617 8.91 42.72 -45.94
C GLN A 617 7.46 42.53 -45.47
N ALA A 618 6.57 43.46 -45.83
CA ALA A 618 5.14 43.34 -45.53
C ALA A 618 4.52 42.09 -46.19
N GLY A 619 4.89 41.79 -47.45
CA GLY A 619 4.50 40.57 -48.14
C GLY A 619 4.96 39.30 -47.43
N LEU A 620 6.23 39.25 -47.02
CA LEU A 620 6.78 38.13 -46.23
C LEU A 620 6.02 37.93 -44.91
N CYS A 621 5.70 39.02 -44.19
CA CYS A 621 4.92 38.97 -42.95
C CYS A 621 3.47 38.51 -43.19
N LEU A 622 2.82 38.93 -44.27
CA LEU A 622 1.46 38.48 -44.62
C LEU A 622 1.42 36.99 -44.94
N ILE A 623 2.39 36.49 -45.72
CA ILE A 623 2.54 35.06 -46.02
C ILE A 623 2.76 34.28 -44.72
N TRP A 624 3.63 34.78 -43.83
CA TRP A 624 3.89 34.13 -42.55
C TRP A 624 2.63 34.03 -41.67
N LEU A 625 1.87 35.13 -41.55
CA LEU A 625 0.60 35.13 -40.81
C LEU A 625 -0.48 34.22 -41.44
N GLY A 626 -0.46 34.04 -42.77
CA GLY A 626 -1.42 33.19 -43.48
C GLY A 626 -1.17 31.69 -43.33
N PHE A 627 0.09 31.26 -43.40
CA PHE A 627 0.44 29.83 -43.36
C PHE A 627 0.73 29.30 -41.95
N SER A 628 1.42 30.08 -41.11
CA SER A 628 1.86 29.62 -39.79
C SER A 628 1.93 30.80 -38.82
N PRO A 629 0.78 31.34 -38.40
CA PRO A 629 0.72 32.49 -37.51
C PRO A 629 1.32 32.16 -36.13
N PRO A 630 2.06 33.10 -35.51
CA PRO A 630 2.52 32.96 -34.14
C PRO A 630 1.36 32.81 -33.15
N PHE A 631 1.50 31.92 -32.17
CA PHE A 631 0.46 31.63 -31.17
C PHE A 631 1.01 31.59 -29.73
N PRO A 632 0.16 31.81 -28.71
CA PRO A 632 0.57 31.71 -27.32
C PRO A 632 0.83 30.24 -26.95
N ASP A 633 1.97 29.97 -26.34
CA ASP A 633 2.43 28.63 -25.97
C ASP A 633 2.96 28.61 -24.53
N SER A 634 2.86 27.46 -23.86
CA SER A 634 3.26 27.28 -22.47
C SER A 634 4.36 26.23 -22.38
N ASP A 635 5.59 26.67 -22.13
CA ASP A 635 6.72 25.77 -21.94
C ASP A 635 6.76 25.30 -20.49
N MET A 636 6.44 24.03 -20.30
CA MET A 636 6.34 23.36 -18.99
C MET A 636 7.60 22.55 -18.62
N HIS A 637 8.59 22.51 -19.53
CA HIS A 637 9.71 21.57 -19.51
C HIS A 637 11.07 22.26 -19.30
N SER A 638 11.21 23.53 -19.67
CA SER A 638 12.50 24.22 -19.62
C SER A 638 12.99 24.62 -18.23
N GLN A 639 12.08 24.80 -17.26
CA GLN A 639 12.44 25.16 -15.87
C GLN A 639 11.63 24.33 -14.85
N PRO A 640 12.29 23.59 -13.93
CA PRO A 640 11.60 22.90 -12.85
C PRO A 640 10.82 23.89 -11.98
N GLY A 641 9.55 23.58 -11.68
CA GLY A 641 8.70 24.40 -10.81
C GLY A 641 8.04 25.63 -11.46
N HIS A 642 8.37 25.94 -12.72
CA HIS A 642 7.83 27.11 -13.43
C HIS A 642 7.21 26.75 -14.78
N ILE A 643 6.13 27.44 -15.14
CA ILE A 643 5.53 27.38 -16.49
C ILE A 643 5.87 28.68 -17.21
N THR A 644 6.69 28.62 -18.25
CA THR A 644 7.06 29.83 -19.00
C THR A 644 6.04 30.11 -20.08
N LEU A 645 5.34 31.24 -19.99
CA LEU A 645 4.41 31.67 -21.04
C LEU A 645 5.19 32.42 -22.13
N GLN A 646 5.16 31.90 -23.35
CA GLN A 646 5.87 32.46 -24.50
C GLN A 646 4.96 32.54 -25.74
N CYS A 647 5.41 33.28 -26.76
CA CYS A 647 4.77 33.24 -28.07
C CYS A 647 5.60 32.33 -28.95
N ASN A 648 5.02 31.21 -29.39
CA ASN A 648 5.64 30.36 -30.38
C ASN A 648 5.54 31.03 -31.75
N GLU A 649 6.64 31.10 -32.49
CA GLU A 649 6.71 31.73 -33.81
C GLU A 649 5.92 30.98 -34.90
N GLY A 650 5.43 29.77 -34.61
CA GLY A 650 4.69 28.91 -35.53
C GLY A 650 5.60 28.21 -36.54
N SER A 651 6.35 29.00 -37.32
CA SER A 651 7.36 28.49 -38.25
C SER A 651 8.70 29.17 -38.03
N VAL A 652 9.65 28.39 -37.49
CA VAL A 652 11.04 28.82 -37.27
C VAL A 652 11.70 29.23 -38.59
N ALA A 653 11.39 28.54 -39.70
CA ALA A 653 11.92 28.87 -41.02
C ALA A 653 11.45 30.25 -41.51
N MET A 654 10.16 30.56 -41.38
CA MET A 654 9.61 31.87 -41.80
C MET A 654 10.15 33.01 -40.95
N PHE A 655 10.35 32.79 -39.65
CA PHE A 655 11.00 33.76 -38.77
C PHE A 655 12.43 34.10 -39.25
N TYR A 656 13.26 33.09 -39.53
CA TYR A 656 14.62 33.32 -40.02
C TYR A 656 14.68 33.90 -41.43
N ILE A 657 13.72 33.59 -42.31
CA ILE A 657 13.61 34.22 -43.63
C ILE A 657 13.33 35.72 -43.48
N ALA A 658 12.37 36.09 -42.63
CA ALA A 658 12.02 37.50 -42.39
C ALA A 658 13.17 38.28 -41.71
N LEU A 659 13.87 37.66 -40.76
CA LEU A 659 15.06 38.24 -40.12
C LEU A 659 16.25 38.33 -41.10
N GLY A 660 16.43 37.32 -41.94
CA GLY A 660 17.46 37.26 -42.97
C GLY A 660 17.31 38.36 -44.01
N TYR A 661 16.08 38.67 -44.43
CA TYR A 661 15.81 39.80 -45.32
C TYR A 661 16.19 41.14 -44.70
N LEU A 662 15.87 41.36 -43.42
CA LEU A 662 16.30 42.57 -42.70
C LEU A 662 17.83 42.66 -42.60
N GLY A 663 18.50 41.55 -42.33
CA GLY A 663 19.95 41.46 -42.34
C GLY A 663 20.57 41.79 -43.71
N PHE A 664 19.97 41.27 -44.79
CA PHE A 664 20.37 41.59 -46.17
C PHE A 664 20.19 43.08 -46.49
N LEU A 665 19.03 43.66 -46.14
CA LEU A 665 18.76 45.08 -46.34
C LEU A 665 19.74 45.97 -45.56
N ALA A 666 20.05 45.59 -44.31
CA ALA A 666 21.06 46.26 -43.48
C ALA A 666 22.46 46.17 -44.07
N ALA A 667 22.86 45.01 -44.60
CA ALA A 667 24.15 44.81 -45.26
C ALA A 667 24.28 45.69 -46.52
N VAL A 668 23.27 45.70 -47.39
CA VAL A 668 23.24 46.58 -48.58
C VAL A 668 23.33 48.05 -48.18
N SER A 669 22.54 48.47 -47.18
CA SER A 669 22.58 49.83 -46.62
C SER A 669 23.97 50.19 -46.09
N PHE A 670 24.61 49.29 -45.33
CA PHE A 670 25.96 49.49 -44.82
C PHE A 670 27.01 49.59 -45.94
N THR A 671 26.96 48.71 -46.95
CA THR A 671 27.90 48.73 -48.08
C THR A 671 27.81 50.05 -48.85
N VAL A 672 26.58 50.51 -49.17
CA VAL A 672 26.37 51.79 -49.86
C VAL A 672 26.84 52.96 -48.99
N ALA A 673 26.51 52.95 -47.69
CA ALA A 673 26.97 53.95 -46.74
C ALA A 673 28.50 54.00 -46.61
N PHE A 674 29.17 52.85 -46.65
CA PHE A 674 30.62 52.75 -46.56
C PHE A 674 31.31 53.32 -47.81
N LEU A 675 30.79 53.01 -49.00
CA LEU A 675 31.30 53.58 -50.26
C LEU A 675 31.10 55.10 -50.32
N ALA A 676 29.97 55.60 -49.79
CA ALA A 676 29.67 57.03 -49.73
C ALA A 676 30.61 57.81 -48.78
N ARG A 677 31.34 57.15 -47.87
CA ARG A 677 32.16 57.80 -46.83
C ARG A 677 33.29 58.68 -47.39
N LYS A 678 33.77 58.38 -48.60
CA LYS A 678 34.85 59.12 -49.28
C LYS A 678 34.36 60.36 -50.04
N LEU A 679 33.05 60.62 -50.08
CA LEU A 679 32.50 61.78 -50.79
C LEU A 679 32.70 63.06 -49.96
N PRO A 680 33.32 64.13 -50.52
CA PRO A 680 33.38 65.43 -49.88
C PRO A 680 31.98 66.05 -49.95
N GLY A 681 31.28 66.05 -48.82
CA GLY A 681 29.96 66.66 -48.67
C GLY A 681 29.97 67.66 -47.53
N ALA A 682 29.17 68.71 -47.66
CA ALA A 682 28.92 69.65 -46.58
C ALA A 682 28.54 68.86 -45.30
N PHE A 683 29.29 69.09 -44.22
CA PHE A 683 29.04 68.55 -42.87
C PHE A 683 29.35 67.06 -42.59
N ASN A 684 30.20 66.36 -43.37
CA ASN A 684 30.59 64.95 -43.08
C ASN A 684 29.39 63.97 -42.97
N GLU A 685 28.23 64.31 -43.55
CA GLU A 685 26.97 63.58 -43.35
C GLU A 685 27.07 62.09 -43.72
N ALA A 686 27.77 61.75 -44.81
CA ALA A 686 28.00 60.36 -45.21
C ALA A 686 28.74 59.55 -44.13
N LYS A 687 29.70 60.15 -43.41
CA LYS A 687 30.45 59.48 -42.32
C LYS A 687 29.55 59.14 -41.13
N LEU A 688 28.63 60.04 -40.78
CA LEU A 688 27.66 59.82 -39.70
C LEU A 688 26.67 58.70 -40.06
N ILE A 689 26.24 58.64 -41.33
CA ILE A 689 25.38 57.55 -41.81
C ILE A 689 26.12 56.21 -41.74
N THR A 690 27.38 56.14 -42.21
CA THR A 690 28.19 54.91 -42.10
C THR A 690 28.34 54.47 -40.64
N PHE A 691 28.60 55.40 -39.72
CA PHE A 691 28.75 55.09 -38.29
C PHE A 691 27.43 54.57 -37.70
N SER A 692 26.30 55.21 -38.02
CA SER A 692 24.97 54.76 -37.57
C SER A 692 24.63 53.34 -38.04
N MET A 693 24.98 53.00 -39.28
CA MET A 693 24.77 51.66 -39.85
C MET A 693 25.73 50.62 -39.29
N LEU A 694 26.96 51.02 -38.95
CA LEU A 694 27.90 50.15 -38.24
C LEU A 694 27.35 49.76 -36.85
N VAL A 695 26.86 50.74 -36.08
CA VAL A 695 26.25 50.49 -34.76
C VAL A 695 25.04 49.56 -34.92
N PHE A 696 24.17 49.84 -35.89
CA PHE A 696 23.01 49.00 -36.20
C PHE A 696 23.40 47.54 -36.47
N CYS A 697 24.33 47.31 -37.41
CA CYS A 697 24.78 45.96 -37.75
C CYS A 697 25.44 45.25 -36.56
N SER A 698 26.23 45.95 -35.75
CA SER A 698 26.91 45.34 -34.60
C SER A 698 25.95 44.81 -33.54
N VAL A 699 24.84 45.53 -33.29
CA VAL A 699 23.80 45.10 -32.34
C VAL A 699 23.09 43.83 -32.83
N TRP A 700 22.78 43.74 -34.14
CA TRP A 700 22.07 42.59 -34.71
C TRP A 700 22.95 41.36 -34.91
N VAL A 701 24.26 41.53 -35.18
CA VAL A 701 25.22 40.42 -35.18
C VAL A 701 25.35 39.81 -33.78
N SER A 702 25.38 40.64 -32.73
CA SER A 702 25.43 40.18 -31.33
C SER A 702 24.10 39.58 -30.86
N PHE A 703 22.96 40.02 -31.41
CA PHE A 703 21.64 39.50 -31.05
C PHE A 703 21.50 37.99 -31.31
N VAL A 704 21.95 37.49 -32.47
CA VAL A 704 21.76 36.09 -32.87
C VAL A 704 22.32 35.09 -31.85
N PRO A 705 23.60 35.15 -31.42
CA PRO A 705 24.12 34.24 -30.42
C PRO A 705 23.49 34.45 -29.03
N SER A 706 23.16 35.69 -28.64
CA SER A 706 22.49 35.95 -27.36
C SER A 706 21.06 35.40 -27.31
N TYR A 707 20.34 35.46 -28.44
CA TYR A 707 18.99 34.90 -28.57
C TYR A 707 19.00 33.37 -28.42
N LEU A 708 19.96 32.69 -29.06
CA LEU A 708 20.09 31.23 -29.00
C LEU A 708 20.57 30.72 -27.64
N SER A 709 21.34 31.53 -26.90
CA SER A 709 21.90 31.14 -25.59
C SER A 709 20.94 31.38 -24.42
N THR A 710 19.92 32.23 -24.59
CA THR A 710 19.01 32.61 -23.51
C THR A 710 17.67 31.91 -23.65
N LYS A 711 17.00 31.61 -22.53
CA LYS A 711 15.72 30.90 -22.50
C LYS A 711 14.66 31.68 -21.72
N GLY A 712 13.40 31.46 -22.07
CA GLY A 712 12.22 32.03 -21.41
C GLY A 712 12.18 33.56 -21.46
N LYS A 713 11.85 34.22 -20.34
CA LYS A 713 11.67 35.68 -20.28
C LYS A 713 12.91 36.49 -20.69
N TYR A 714 14.12 35.96 -20.49
CA TYR A 714 15.36 36.64 -20.85
C TYR A 714 15.59 36.73 -22.37
N MET A 715 15.11 35.74 -23.13
CA MET A 715 15.16 35.76 -24.60
C MET A 715 14.37 36.95 -25.17
N VAL A 716 13.19 37.21 -24.61
CA VAL A 716 12.35 38.36 -24.96
C VAL A 716 13.03 39.68 -24.59
N ALA A 717 13.67 39.75 -23.43
CA ALA A 717 14.37 40.94 -22.98
C ALA A 717 15.57 41.31 -23.87
N VAL A 718 16.36 40.33 -24.30
CA VAL A 718 17.47 40.52 -25.24
C VAL A 718 16.96 41.14 -26.56
N GLN A 719 15.80 40.68 -27.04
CA GLN A 719 15.19 41.22 -28.25
C GLN A 719 14.78 42.69 -28.10
N VAL A 720 14.13 43.05 -26.98
CA VAL A 720 13.76 44.45 -26.68
C VAL A 720 15.00 45.33 -26.57
N PHE A 721 16.03 44.86 -25.87
CA PHE A 721 17.29 45.59 -25.74
C PHE A 721 17.93 45.89 -27.11
N SER A 722 17.99 44.91 -28.01
CA SER A 722 18.51 45.09 -29.37
C SER A 722 17.69 46.09 -30.19
N ILE A 723 16.35 46.07 -30.05
CA ILE A 723 15.46 47.05 -30.70
C ILE A 723 15.76 48.48 -30.22
N LEU A 724 15.85 48.68 -28.91
CA LEU A 724 16.12 49.99 -28.30
C LEU A 724 17.51 50.50 -28.68
N ALA A 725 18.55 49.67 -28.55
CA ALA A 725 19.94 50.07 -28.82
C ALA A 725 20.17 50.42 -30.29
N SER A 726 19.65 49.62 -31.22
CA SER A 726 19.79 49.87 -32.66
C SER A 726 19.03 51.14 -33.11
N SER A 727 17.82 51.35 -32.60
CA SER A 727 17.02 52.55 -32.88
C SER A 727 17.64 53.82 -32.27
N ALA A 728 18.16 53.73 -31.05
CA ALA A 728 18.87 54.83 -30.39
C ALA A 728 20.15 55.21 -31.12
N GLY A 729 20.89 54.22 -31.65
CA GLY A 729 22.07 54.45 -32.50
C GLY A 729 21.74 55.25 -33.75
N LEU A 730 20.66 54.90 -34.46
CA LEU A 730 20.18 55.65 -35.64
C LEU A 730 19.73 57.07 -35.27
N LEU A 731 18.97 57.21 -34.17
CA LEU A 731 18.50 58.51 -33.69
C LEU A 731 19.67 59.45 -33.33
N GLY A 732 20.57 58.97 -32.48
CA GLY A 732 21.69 59.75 -31.97
C GLY A 732 22.66 60.17 -33.07
N CYS A 733 23.08 59.23 -33.92
CA CYS A 733 24.10 59.53 -34.94
C CYS A 733 23.59 60.44 -36.07
N LEU A 734 22.32 60.32 -36.46
CA LEU A 734 21.77 61.05 -37.61
C LEU A 734 21.17 62.41 -37.25
N PHE A 735 20.63 62.56 -36.04
CA PHE A 735 19.85 63.75 -35.66
C PHE A 735 20.52 64.62 -34.60
N LEU A 736 21.33 64.07 -33.70
CA LEU A 736 21.96 64.85 -32.62
C LEU A 736 22.90 65.95 -33.16
N PRO A 737 23.78 65.69 -34.16
CA PRO A 737 24.61 66.75 -34.75
C PRO A 737 23.79 67.86 -35.42
N LYS A 738 22.63 67.52 -35.98
CA LYS A 738 21.74 68.47 -36.67
C LYS A 738 20.96 69.33 -35.69
N CYS A 739 20.47 68.74 -34.60
CA CYS A 739 19.84 69.50 -33.52
C CYS A 739 20.86 70.46 -32.88
N TYR A 740 22.10 70.01 -32.67
CA TYR A 740 23.18 70.84 -32.13
C TYR A 740 23.47 72.07 -33.01
N VAL A 741 23.60 71.90 -34.32
CA VAL A 741 23.86 73.02 -35.24
C VAL A 741 22.67 74.00 -35.28
N ILE A 742 21.43 73.49 -35.34
CA ILE A 742 20.25 74.35 -35.40
C ILE A 742 20.05 75.18 -34.11
N LEU A 743 20.37 74.62 -32.93
CA LEU A 743 20.17 75.29 -31.63
C LEU A 743 21.35 76.15 -31.16
N LEU A 744 22.57 75.63 -31.26
CA LEU A 744 23.76 76.20 -30.61
C LEU A 744 24.69 76.92 -31.58
N ARG A 745 24.54 76.71 -32.89
CA ARG A 745 25.38 77.31 -33.95
C ARG A 745 24.57 77.82 -35.15
N PRO A 746 23.69 78.81 -34.96
CA PRO A 746 22.90 79.39 -36.05
C PRO A 746 23.75 80.07 -37.13
N ASP A 747 25.01 80.42 -36.83
CA ASP A 747 26.02 80.93 -37.76
C ASP A 747 26.30 79.97 -38.93
N LEU A 748 26.19 78.66 -38.69
CA LEU A 748 26.40 77.60 -39.69
C LEU A 748 25.11 77.23 -40.47
N ASN A 749 23.98 77.90 -40.18
CA ASN A 749 22.66 77.62 -40.76
C ASN A 749 22.26 78.62 -41.86
N THR A 750 23.23 79.08 -42.66
CA THR A 750 23.02 80.01 -43.79
C THR A 750 23.20 79.28 -45.13
N LYS A 751 22.51 79.73 -46.19
CA LYS A 751 22.63 79.14 -47.53
C LYS A 751 24.06 79.21 -48.09
N GLU A 752 24.82 80.23 -47.72
CA GLU A 752 26.20 80.44 -48.18
C GLU A 752 27.15 79.36 -47.64
N HIS A 753 27.06 78.99 -46.36
CA HIS A 753 27.88 77.92 -45.77
C HIS A 753 27.48 76.50 -46.24
N LEU A 754 26.27 76.31 -46.76
CA LEU A 754 25.84 75.05 -47.39
C LEU A 754 26.32 74.91 -48.85
N MET A 755 26.73 76.02 -49.50
CA MET A 755 27.15 76.05 -50.92
C MET A 755 28.66 76.26 -51.11
N THR A 756 29.41 76.61 -50.06
CA THR A 756 30.88 76.62 -50.11
C THR A 756 31.44 75.20 -50.27
N LYS A 757 32.26 75.06 -51.31
CA LYS A 757 32.69 73.83 -51.98
C LYS A 757 33.66 72.97 -51.17
#